data_AF-B4GVC3-F1
#
_entry.id   AF-B4GVC3-F1
#
_cell.length_a   1.000
_cell.length_b   1.000
_cell.length_c   1.000
_cell.angle_alpha   90.00
_cell.angle_beta   90.00
_cell.angle_gamma   90.00
#
_symmetry.space_group_name_H-M   'P 1'
#
loop_
_entity.id
_entity.type
_entity.pdbx_description
1 polymer ?
#
loop_
_entity_poly.entity_id
_entity_poly.type
_entity_poly.pdbx_seq_one_letter_code
_entity_poly.pdbx_strand_id
1 'polypeptide(L)'
;MSLLALAQASASTSTSSSSDTELDAQIDFSTMLMQRQRELSGWFGCGSKMQPDQVEDQGYYLEQFVLGVLDFSSQYGIEYSISYTAANVIGRPSKFPNYGDYPETFTMRTYGDWWQLAPSATREIQPQNLPKLATHDYIVVYFEDYVVPTEVAIFETFNPGAVIRIWAYGLTKHWTCLWETLDTDLTAPTPRNSRRFAPTLKKTTMITKTIRIDFNHSRLNYYTEIDAIMLCGRTVSGRLIQSILGEQARANKSLSPLSKMASGQMAGSITCKLRSLEFKPNFREKSDTSLHEFISNDLGKFMMDNRLEDPLASVSASVSASAAEAVPPGMCVTDLPFEIILKILSYLDLKSLFRVGGVSRTFYDISTHPLLYAELNLKPYWLVASSELLCTLARRATMLRKLDLSWCGGSNEISPTEFKKFLTQRGDNLTHLRLNSCKFLNASCIENVGIVCDNLIELSLRNCATDPPLLNFSCLANLKNLERLDLFQTAFDTELLLSMLEGNRKLKHLNLAFCGVSVNMDDVADHLATYNTQLVSLDLWKAHFLSARGLLAISRCSQLEELDLGWCLREASLGDGLFQLLSNCPKLRKLFLSAVRGTTERDLIHIATLGKNLEQLDLMGILNITHERIYDILVHCPKLQLLDLSFCENIMEREFDVLAEWSRQFKVDIKSSRIFDTR
;
A
#
# COMPACT_ATOMS: atom_id res chain seq x y z
N MET A 1 -14.16 -35.92 -0.13
CA MET A 1 -14.51 -37.08 -0.97
C MET A 1 -15.06 -36.57 -2.29
N SER A 2 -14.49 -37.13 -3.36
CA SER A 2 -14.59 -36.88 -4.80
C SER A 2 -15.87 -36.28 -5.39
N LEU A 3 -15.69 -35.30 -6.29
CA LEU A 3 -16.35 -35.25 -7.60
C LEU A 3 -15.35 -34.70 -8.63
N LEU A 4 -14.56 -35.62 -9.20
CA LEU A 4 -13.69 -35.44 -10.37
C LEU A 4 -14.14 -36.46 -11.40
N ALA A 5 -14.68 -36.04 -12.55
CA ALA A 5 -14.69 -36.84 -13.77
C ALA A 5 -15.06 -36.02 -15.02
N LEU A 6 -14.22 -36.22 -16.06
CA LEU A 6 -14.50 -36.15 -17.50
C LEU A 6 -14.39 -34.80 -18.21
N ALA A 7 -13.22 -34.58 -18.84
CA ALA A 7 -13.15 -34.47 -20.30
C ALA A 7 -11.70 -34.71 -20.79
N GLN A 8 -11.45 -35.89 -21.36
CA GLN A 8 -10.34 -36.14 -22.28
C GLN A 8 -10.85 -35.92 -23.70
N ALA A 9 -10.14 -35.13 -24.51
CA ALA A 9 -10.24 -35.19 -25.96
C ALA A 9 -8.85 -34.95 -26.59
N SER A 10 -8.38 -36.03 -27.21
CA SER A 10 -7.30 -36.21 -28.19
C SER A 10 -6.61 -34.98 -28.80
N ALA A 11 -5.27 -35.02 -28.75
CA ALA A 11 -4.38 -34.29 -29.63
C ALA A 11 -4.32 -34.91 -31.04
N SER A 12 -4.34 -34.07 -32.07
CA SER A 12 -3.77 -34.38 -33.39
C SER A 12 -2.99 -33.16 -33.89
N THR A 13 -1.79 -33.45 -34.37
CA THR A 13 -0.78 -32.54 -34.90
C THR A 13 -1.17 -31.95 -36.25
N SER A 14 -1.01 -30.64 -36.43
CA SER A 14 -0.59 -30.07 -37.72
C SER A 14 0.18 -28.76 -37.52
N THR A 15 1.35 -28.70 -38.13
CA THR A 15 2.28 -27.58 -38.19
C THR A 15 1.84 -26.61 -39.30
N SER A 16 1.73 -25.32 -38.99
CA SER A 16 1.99 -24.26 -39.97
C SER A 16 2.33 -22.93 -39.28
N SER A 17 3.43 -22.34 -39.75
CA SER A 17 4.02 -21.06 -39.37
C SER A 17 3.25 -19.88 -39.97
N SER A 18 3.05 -18.78 -39.22
CA SER A 18 3.47 -17.40 -39.58
C SER A 18 2.67 -16.29 -38.88
N SER A 19 3.41 -15.24 -38.51
CA SER A 19 3.01 -13.90 -38.04
C SER A 19 2.41 -13.76 -36.63
N ASP A 20 3.33 -13.65 -35.66
CA ASP A 20 3.06 -13.14 -34.31
C ASP A 20 2.75 -11.64 -34.35
N THR A 21 1.47 -11.31 -34.38
CA THR A 21 0.94 -10.11 -33.73
C THR A 21 0.16 -10.59 -32.51
N GLU A 22 0.83 -10.66 -31.36
CA GLU A 22 0.17 -10.88 -30.07
C GLU A 22 -0.88 -9.77 -29.87
N LEU A 23 -2.15 -10.15 -29.89
CA LEU A 23 -3.23 -9.31 -29.38
C LEU A 23 -3.00 -9.16 -27.88
N ASP A 24 -2.71 -7.93 -27.43
CA ASP A 24 -2.77 -7.54 -26.02
C ASP A 24 -4.10 -8.04 -25.42
N ALA A 25 -4.03 -9.09 -24.59
CA ALA A 25 -5.17 -9.56 -23.82
C ALA A 25 -5.51 -8.49 -22.77
N GLN A 26 -6.38 -7.56 -23.16
CA GLN A 26 -6.95 -6.53 -22.30
C GLN A 26 -7.75 -7.20 -21.19
N ILE A 27 -7.32 -7.02 -19.94
CA ILE A 27 -8.19 -7.24 -18.78
C ILE A 27 -9.19 -6.09 -18.77
N ASP A 28 -10.26 -6.24 -19.53
CA ASP A 28 -11.41 -5.34 -19.45
C ASP A 28 -12.25 -5.74 -18.24
N PHE A 29 -12.15 -4.96 -17.16
CA PHE A 29 -12.97 -5.13 -15.95
C PHE A 29 -14.47 -5.15 -16.27
N SER A 30 -14.90 -4.52 -17.38
CA SER A 30 -16.27 -4.58 -17.89
C SER A 30 -16.66 -5.99 -18.37
N THR A 31 -15.71 -6.71 -18.96
CA THR A 31 -15.91 -8.06 -19.50
C THR A 31 -15.91 -9.12 -18.39
N MET A 32 -15.09 -8.97 -17.34
CA MET A 32 -15.18 -9.80 -16.12
C MET A 32 -16.51 -9.60 -15.36
N LEU A 33 -17.00 -8.36 -15.30
CA LEU A 33 -18.33 -8.02 -14.77
C LEU A 33 -19.45 -8.71 -15.57
N MET A 34 -19.31 -8.84 -16.89
CA MET A 34 -20.30 -9.52 -17.73
C MET A 34 -20.19 -11.06 -17.69
N GLN A 35 -19.00 -11.62 -17.48
CA GLN A 35 -18.81 -13.07 -17.41
C GLN A 35 -19.40 -13.68 -16.13
N ARG A 36 -19.26 -13.01 -14.97
CA ARG A 36 -19.94 -13.43 -13.72
C ARG A 36 -21.46 -13.19 -13.72
N GLN A 37 -21.95 -12.24 -14.51
CA GLN A 37 -23.40 -11.97 -14.63
C GLN A 37 -24.14 -13.11 -15.37
N ARG A 38 -23.45 -13.87 -16.24
CA ARG A 38 -24.02 -15.04 -16.95
C ARG A 38 -24.07 -16.31 -16.10
N GLU A 39 -23.24 -16.41 -15.06
CA GLU A 39 -23.24 -17.56 -14.14
C GLU A 39 -24.33 -17.45 -13.06
N LEU A 40 -24.84 -16.24 -12.80
CA LEU A 40 -25.89 -15.96 -11.81
C LEU A 40 -27.31 -15.86 -12.38
N SER A 41 -27.51 -16.02 -13.71
CA SER A 41 -28.85 -16.05 -14.31
C SER A 41 -29.67 -17.32 -13.99
N GLY A 42 -29.17 -18.17 -13.11
CA GLY A 42 -29.75 -19.46 -12.74
C GLY A 42 -30.38 -19.53 -11.35
N TRP A 43 -30.73 -18.42 -10.68
CA TRP A 43 -31.61 -18.52 -9.50
C TRP A 43 -32.28 -17.19 -9.10
N PHE A 44 -33.52 -17.32 -8.63
CA PHE A 44 -34.45 -16.33 -8.06
C PHE A 44 -35.46 -15.67 -9.00
N GLY A 45 -36.60 -16.35 -9.11
CA GLY A 45 -37.90 -15.68 -9.11
C GLY A 45 -38.33 -15.39 -7.67
N CYS A 46 -38.63 -14.14 -7.37
CA CYS A 46 -39.66 -13.78 -6.40
C CYS A 46 -40.26 -12.44 -6.82
N GLY A 47 -41.55 -12.47 -7.15
CA GLY A 47 -42.25 -11.36 -7.79
C GLY A 47 -42.62 -10.25 -6.83
N SER A 48 -42.56 -9.02 -7.33
CA SER A 48 -43.43 -7.93 -6.89
C SER A 48 -43.96 -7.24 -8.15
N LYS A 49 -45.25 -7.47 -8.43
CA LYS A 49 -45.97 -6.78 -9.51
C LYS A 49 -46.19 -5.33 -9.09
N MET A 50 -45.62 -4.38 -9.82
CA MET A 50 -46.11 -2.99 -9.84
C MET A 50 -46.54 -2.64 -11.27
N GLN A 51 -47.71 -2.02 -11.37
CA GLN A 51 -48.34 -1.59 -12.62
C GLN A 51 -47.53 -0.48 -13.29
N PRO A 52 -47.52 -0.42 -14.64
CA PRO A 52 -46.91 0.68 -15.37
C PRO A 52 -47.93 1.82 -15.47
N ASP A 53 -47.61 2.99 -14.92
CA ASP A 53 -47.77 4.27 -15.63
C ASP A 53 -47.40 5.48 -14.74
N GLN A 54 -46.51 6.31 -15.30
CA GLN A 54 -46.28 7.74 -15.01
C GLN A 54 -45.68 8.19 -13.66
N VAL A 55 -44.42 7.85 -13.37
CA VAL A 55 -43.44 8.74 -12.70
C VAL A 55 -42.01 8.28 -13.08
N GLU A 56 -41.49 8.63 -14.26
CA GLU A 56 -40.22 8.03 -14.76
C GLU A 56 -38.94 8.87 -14.57
N ASP A 57 -38.97 10.04 -13.90
CA ASP A 57 -37.82 10.97 -13.96
C ASP A 57 -37.27 11.49 -12.63
N GLN A 58 -37.71 10.94 -11.50
CA GLN A 58 -37.14 11.23 -10.18
C GLN A 58 -36.64 9.92 -9.57
N GLY A 59 -35.39 9.55 -9.85
CA GLY A 59 -34.78 8.34 -9.30
C GLY A 59 -35.05 8.17 -7.80
N TYR A 60 -35.25 6.94 -7.36
CA TYR A 60 -35.57 6.61 -5.97
C TYR A 60 -34.30 6.48 -5.13
N TYR A 61 -34.42 6.53 -3.80
CA TYR A 61 -33.31 6.24 -2.91
C TYR A 61 -33.10 4.74 -2.79
N LEU A 62 -31.88 4.30 -3.07
CA LEU A 62 -31.46 2.91 -2.96
C LEU A 62 -30.40 2.78 -1.86
N GLU A 63 -30.62 1.80 -0.98
CA GLU A 63 -29.63 1.25 -0.08
C GLU A 63 -29.13 -0.07 -0.67
N GLN A 64 -27.81 -0.21 -0.79
CA GLN A 64 -27.18 -1.43 -1.30
C GLN A 64 -25.87 -1.70 -0.55
N PHE A 65 -25.45 -2.96 -0.60
CA PHE A 65 -24.24 -3.45 0.05
C PHE A 65 -23.24 -3.92 -1.00
N VAL A 66 -21.99 -4.11 -0.58
CA VAL A 66 -20.92 -4.55 -1.48
C VAL A 66 -21.32 -5.85 -2.18
N LEU A 67 -21.25 -5.82 -3.50
CA LEU A 67 -21.45 -6.99 -4.37
C LEU A 67 -20.14 -7.75 -4.58
N GLY A 68 -19.00 -7.05 -4.58
CA GLY A 68 -17.69 -7.68 -4.64
C GLY A 68 -16.52 -6.73 -4.40
N VAL A 69 -15.34 -7.33 -4.21
CA VAL A 69 -14.07 -6.63 -4.04
C VAL A 69 -13.33 -6.62 -5.38
N LEU A 70 -12.87 -5.45 -5.81
CA LEU A 70 -12.08 -5.27 -7.03
C LEU A 70 -10.58 -5.31 -6.77
N ASP A 71 -10.14 -4.72 -5.66
CA ASP A 71 -8.72 -4.60 -5.33
C ASP A 71 -8.53 -4.30 -3.84
N PHE A 72 -7.35 -4.59 -3.31
CA PHE A 72 -6.95 -4.26 -1.94
C PHE A 72 -5.43 -4.27 -1.82
N SER A 73 -4.88 -3.53 -0.85
CA SER A 73 -3.42 -3.52 -0.61
C SER A 73 -2.93 -4.76 0.13
N SER A 74 -3.63 -5.16 1.18
CA SER A 74 -3.30 -6.31 2.02
C SER A 74 -4.56 -6.90 2.66
N GLN A 75 -4.45 -8.15 3.12
CA GLN A 75 -5.45 -8.82 3.95
C GLN A 75 -4.77 -9.76 4.95
N TYR A 76 -5.43 -10.06 6.07
CA TYR A 76 -4.95 -11.02 7.04
C TYR A 76 -5.25 -12.46 6.60
N GLY A 77 -6.40 -12.70 5.96
CA GLY A 77 -6.84 -14.02 5.49
C GLY A 77 -6.09 -14.55 4.25
N ILE A 78 -6.26 -15.84 3.96
CA ILE A 78 -5.81 -16.43 2.68
C ILE A 78 -6.99 -16.67 1.75
N GLU A 79 -6.80 -16.67 0.43
CA GLU A 79 -7.89 -16.77 -0.56
C GLU A 79 -8.71 -18.06 -0.45
N TYR A 80 -8.11 -19.15 0.04
CA TYR A 80 -8.80 -20.42 0.30
C TYR A 80 -9.37 -20.53 1.72
N SER A 81 -9.35 -19.44 2.50
CA SER A 81 -9.92 -19.34 3.85
C SER A 81 -11.06 -18.34 3.84
N ILE A 82 -12.08 -18.60 4.65
CA ILE A 82 -13.16 -17.64 4.90
C ILE A 82 -12.81 -16.65 6.03
N SER A 83 -11.62 -16.80 6.63
CA SER A 83 -11.22 -16.03 7.81
C SER A 83 -10.42 -14.79 7.44
N TYR A 84 -10.89 -13.62 7.84
CA TYR A 84 -10.19 -12.33 7.74
C TYR A 84 -9.84 -11.88 6.32
N THR A 85 -10.60 -12.31 5.31
CA THR A 85 -10.34 -11.98 3.90
C THR A 85 -11.05 -10.72 3.46
N ALA A 86 -10.57 -10.07 2.39
CA ALA A 86 -11.26 -8.93 1.82
C ALA A 86 -12.69 -9.27 1.37
N ALA A 87 -12.94 -10.50 0.92
CA ALA A 87 -14.27 -10.94 0.47
C ALA A 87 -15.33 -10.90 1.58
N ASN A 88 -14.93 -10.85 2.86
CA ASN A 88 -15.85 -10.83 3.99
C ASN A 88 -16.67 -9.54 4.10
N VAL A 89 -16.32 -8.45 3.42
CA VAL A 89 -17.18 -7.24 3.37
C VAL A 89 -18.39 -7.37 2.44
N ILE A 90 -18.50 -8.47 1.69
CA ILE A 90 -19.57 -8.69 0.71
C ILE A 90 -20.90 -8.97 1.42
N GLY A 91 -21.94 -8.25 1.02
CA GLY A 91 -23.29 -8.42 1.56
C GLY A 91 -23.57 -7.58 2.81
N ARG A 92 -24.65 -7.94 3.50
CA ARG A 92 -25.12 -7.23 4.70
C ARG A 92 -24.23 -7.55 5.92
N PRO A 93 -24.10 -6.63 6.90
CA PRO A 93 -23.38 -6.88 8.13
C PRO A 93 -23.88 -8.16 8.80
N SER A 94 -22.96 -9.01 9.23
CA SER A 94 -23.27 -10.31 9.86
C SER A 94 -22.92 -10.34 11.35
N LYS A 95 -22.03 -9.45 11.80
CA LYS A 95 -21.50 -9.38 13.17
C LYS A 95 -21.89 -8.10 13.89
N PHE A 96 -21.91 -6.98 13.19
CA PHE A 96 -22.39 -5.71 13.72
C PHE A 96 -23.85 -5.85 14.20
N PRO A 97 -24.25 -5.29 15.37
CA PRO A 97 -23.55 -4.29 16.18
C PRO A 97 -22.63 -4.87 17.27
N ASN A 98 -22.35 -6.17 17.29
CA ASN A 98 -21.47 -6.72 18.32
C ASN A 98 -20.02 -6.25 18.11
N TYR A 99 -19.37 -5.87 19.20
CA TYR A 99 -17.93 -5.62 19.21
C TYR A 99 -17.19 -6.93 19.45
N GLY A 100 -16.16 -7.19 18.67
CA GLY A 100 -15.36 -8.41 18.80
C GLY A 100 -14.54 -8.68 17.57
N ASP A 101 -13.53 -9.52 17.76
CA ASP A 101 -12.72 -10.11 16.70
C ASP A 101 -13.47 -11.31 16.11
N TYR A 102 -13.81 -11.22 14.83
CA TYR A 102 -14.57 -12.25 14.14
C TYR A 102 -13.86 -12.69 12.86
N PRO A 103 -13.62 -13.99 12.65
CA PRO A 103 -13.00 -14.46 11.41
C PRO A 103 -13.84 -14.11 10.17
N GLU A 104 -15.14 -13.90 10.29
CA GLU A 104 -16.02 -13.55 9.17
C GLU A 104 -16.01 -12.06 8.80
N THR A 105 -15.06 -11.27 9.30
CA THR A 105 -14.87 -9.84 8.92
C THR A 105 -13.61 -9.67 8.05
N PHE A 106 -13.38 -8.48 7.51
CA PHE A 106 -12.17 -8.13 6.78
C PHE A 106 -11.15 -7.44 7.70
N THR A 107 -9.91 -7.94 7.67
CA THR A 107 -8.80 -7.43 8.48
C THR A 107 -7.56 -7.25 7.62
N MET A 108 -6.80 -6.18 7.87
CA MET A 108 -5.49 -5.93 7.27
C MET A 108 -4.38 -6.36 8.23
N ARG A 109 -3.17 -6.61 7.71
CA ARG A 109 -2.02 -6.96 8.56
C ARG A 109 -1.41 -5.75 9.27
N THR A 110 -1.60 -4.55 8.73
CA THR A 110 -0.99 -3.33 9.27
C THR A 110 -1.80 -2.79 10.45
N TYR A 111 -1.12 -2.52 11.55
CA TYR A 111 -1.65 -1.74 12.66
C TYR A 111 -0.50 -0.96 13.32
N GLY A 112 -0.80 0.08 14.11
CA GLY A 112 0.17 0.95 14.79
C GLY A 112 1.34 1.44 13.94
N ASP A 113 2.47 1.70 14.61
CA ASP A 113 3.69 2.29 14.03
C ASP A 113 4.89 1.32 14.00
N TRP A 114 4.79 0.13 14.58
CA TRP A 114 5.93 -0.77 14.72
C TRP A 114 6.51 -1.29 13.41
N TRP A 115 5.76 -1.28 12.32
CA TRP A 115 6.29 -1.58 10.98
C TRP A 115 7.32 -0.55 10.54
N GLN A 116 7.23 0.68 11.03
CA GLN A 116 8.20 1.76 10.79
C GLN A 116 9.43 1.63 11.71
N LEU A 117 9.28 0.94 12.85
CA LEU A 117 10.33 0.66 13.82
C LEU A 117 11.03 -0.68 13.60
N ALA A 118 10.52 -1.49 12.65
CA ALA A 118 11.03 -2.82 12.36
C ALA A 118 12.43 -2.79 11.72
N PRO A 119 13.29 -3.79 11.97
CA PRO A 119 14.51 -3.99 11.19
C PRO A 119 14.24 -4.02 9.67
N SER A 120 13.10 -4.58 9.25
CA SER A 120 12.66 -4.64 7.86
C SER A 120 12.15 -3.31 7.27
N ALA A 121 11.94 -2.27 8.10
CA ALA A 121 11.32 -1.01 7.70
C ALA A 121 12.05 -0.36 6.51
N THR A 122 11.27 0.12 5.55
CA THR A 122 11.80 0.83 4.37
C THR A 122 11.70 2.33 4.56
N ARG A 123 12.68 3.07 4.01
CA ARG A 123 12.59 4.53 3.93
C ARG A 123 11.66 4.93 2.79
N GLU A 124 10.88 5.98 3.01
CA GLU A 124 10.03 6.53 1.98
C GLU A 124 10.84 7.21 0.88
N ILE A 125 10.46 6.95 -0.37
CA ILE A 125 11.05 7.58 -1.55
C ILE A 125 10.33 8.91 -1.74
N GLN A 126 11.07 10.03 -1.83
CA GLN A 126 10.51 11.38 -1.90
C GLN A 126 9.36 11.64 -0.90
N PRO A 127 9.62 11.65 0.42
CA PRO A 127 8.58 11.81 1.44
C PRO A 127 7.77 13.11 1.28
N GLN A 128 8.32 14.14 0.64
CA GLN A 128 7.59 15.38 0.30
C GLN A 128 6.39 15.17 -0.63
N ASN A 129 6.31 14.05 -1.36
CA ASN A 129 5.15 13.69 -2.17
C ASN A 129 3.99 13.12 -1.35
N LEU A 130 4.25 12.68 -0.11
CA LEU A 130 3.22 12.07 0.71
C LEU A 130 2.19 13.13 1.13
N PRO A 131 0.89 12.80 1.10
CA PRO A 131 -0.12 13.66 1.71
C PRO A 131 0.14 13.76 3.22
N LYS A 132 -0.39 14.83 3.83
CA LYS A 132 -0.28 15.07 5.29
C LYS A 132 -0.60 13.84 6.13
N LEU A 133 -1.63 13.10 5.72
CA LEU A 133 -1.97 11.80 6.29
C LEU A 133 -1.78 10.71 5.25
N ALA A 134 -0.74 9.91 5.42
CA ALA A 134 -0.39 8.82 4.52
C ALA A 134 -1.47 7.72 4.53
N THR A 135 -1.68 7.08 3.38
CA THR A 135 -2.47 5.85 3.29
C THR A 135 -1.54 4.67 3.54
N HIS A 136 -1.90 3.79 4.47
CA HIS A 136 -1.19 2.54 4.74
C HIS A 136 -1.77 1.39 3.93
N ASP A 137 -3.10 1.28 3.94
CA ASP A 137 -3.85 0.25 3.23
C ASP A 137 -5.09 0.80 2.53
N TYR A 138 -5.65 0.04 1.59
CA TYR A 138 -6.89 0.36 0.91
C TYR A 138 -7.69 -0.89 0.55
N ILE A 139 -8.99 -0.69 0.33
CA ILE A 139 -9.87 -1.64 -0.35
C ILE A 139 -10.69 -0.90 -1.41
N VAL A 140 -10.91 -1.55 -2.55
CA VAL A 140 -11.79 -1.11 -3.64
C VAL A 140 -12.92 -2.12 -3.78
N VAL A 141 -14.15 -1.63 -3.63
CA VAL A 141 -15.36 -2.45 -3.68
C VAL A 141 -16.31 -1.92 -4.75
N TYR A 142 -17.17 -2.79 -5.26
CA TYR A 142 -18.24 -2.41 -6.16
C TYR A 142 -19.61 -2.90 -5.68
N PHE A 143 -20.62 -2.18 -6.13
CA PHE A 143 -22.02 -2.37 -5.82
C PHE A 143 -22.78 -2.73 -7.10
N GLU A 144 -24.01 -3.20 -6.96
CA GLU A 144 -24.84 -3.65 -8.08
C GLU A 144 -25.26 -2.48 -8.98
N ASP A 145 -25.84 -1.45 -8.38
CA ASP A 145 -26.48 -0.35 -9.08
C ASP A 145 -25.67 0.95 -9.03
N TYR A 146 -25.76 1.71 -10.12
CA TYR A 146 -25.24 3.08 -10.18
C TYR A 146 -26.13 4.05 -9.40
N VAL A 147 -25.51 4.83 -8.51
CA VAL A 147 -26.20 5.86 -7.73
C VAL A 147 -25.41 7.16 -7.70
N VAL A 148 -26.12 8.27 -7.48
CA VAL A 148 -25.50 9.49 -6.94
C VAL A 148 -25.41 9.31 -5.42
N PRO A 149 -24.19 9.19 -4.85
CA PRO A 149 -23.99 8.77 -3.48
C PRO A 149 -24.46 9.85 -2.51
N THR A 150 -25.27 9.47 -1.53
CA THR A 150 -25.72 10.33 -0.43
C THR A 150 -25.16 9.91 0.91
N GLU A 151 -24.83 8.62 1.08
CA GLU A 151 -24.18 8.11 2.28
C GLU A 151 -23.28 6.91 1.90
N VAL A 152 -22.15 6.80 2.60
CA VAL A 152 -21.35 5.57 2.65
C VAL A 152 -21.18 5.23 4.12
N ALA A 153 -21.62 4.04 4.54
CA ALA A 153 -21.49 3.57 5.90
C ALA A 153 -20.58 2.35 5.97
N ILE A 154 -19.65 2.36 6.92
CA ILE A 154 -18.66 1.31 7.15
C ILE A 154 -18.94 0.73 8.54
N PHE A 155 -19.19 -0.57 8.60
CA PHE A 155 -19.53 -1.26 9.85
C PHE A 155 -18.25 -1.83 10.45
N GLU A 156 -17.67 -1.11 11.41
CA GLU A 156 -16.42 -1.49 12.08
C GLU A 156 -16.75 -2.28 13.36
N THR A 157 -16.24 -3.50 13.49
CA THR A 157 -16.56 -4.42 14.60
C THR A 157 -15.45 -4.56 15.63
N PHE A 158 -14.21 -4.21 15.27
CA PHE A 158 -13.05 -4.35 16.16
C PHE A 158 -12.03 -3.23 15.90
N ASN A 159 -11.50 -2.62 16.96
CA ASN A 159 -10.57 -1.46 16.94
C ASN A 159 -10.85 -0.43 15.82
N PRO A 160 -12.07 0.15 15.78
CA PRO A 160 -12.46 1.08 14.73
C PRO A 160 -11.60 2.35 14.72
N GLY A 161 -11.60 3.05 13.58
CA GLY A 161 -11.01 4.38 13.45
C GLY A 161 -9.83 4.49 12.48
N ALA A 162 -9.55 3.44 11.69
CA ALA A 162 -8.50 3.50 10.68
C ALA A 162 -8.91 4.25 9.40
N VAL A 163 -10.21 4.43 9.15
CA VAL A 163 -10.70 5.02 7.88
C VAL A 163 -10.33 6.50 7.79
N ILE A 164 -9.61 6.88 6.74
CA ILE A 164 -9.12 8.25 6.54
C ILE A 164 -9.66 8.93 5.28
N ARG A 165 -10.05 8.16 4.25
CA ARG A 165 -10.64 8.70 3.02
C ARG A 165 -11.66 7.75 2.42
N ILE A 166 -12.68 8.32 1.79
CA ILE A 166 -13.64 7.62 0.95
C ILE A 166 -13.59 8.26 -0.44
N TRP A 167 -13.27 7.45 -1.44
CA TRP A 167 -13.22 7.83 -2.84
C TRP A 167 -14.30 7.10 -3.61
N ALA A 168 -14.80 7.72 -4.67
CA ALA A 168 -15.71 7.08 -5.61
C ALA A 168 -15.20 7.20 -7.04
N TYR A 169 -15.36 6.13 -7.81
CA TYR A 169 -14.99 6.08 -9.22
C TYR A 169 -16.23 6.30 -10.09
N GLY A 170 -16.27 7.46 -10.74
CA GLY A 170 -17.43 7.86 -11.52
C GLY A 170 -17.53 7.13 -12.86
N LEU A 171 -18.74 7.13 -13.45
CA LEU A 171 -18.98 6.67 -14.83
C LEU A 171 -17.99 7.26 -15.85
N THR A 172 -17.52 8.48 -15.62
CA THR A 172 -16.59 9.17 -16.51
C THR A 172 -15.14 8.71 -16.38
N LYS A 173 -14.87 7.64 -15.62
CA LYS A 173 -13.53 7.08 -15.36
C LYS A 173 -12.60 8.01 -14.59
N HIS A 174 -13.16 8.72 -13.61
CA HIS A 174 -12.41 9.60 -12.74
C HIS A 174 -12.75 9.34 -11.28
N TRP A 175 -11.72 9.38 -10.44
CA TRP A 175 -11.84 9.25 -8.99
C TRP A 175 -12.12 10.61 -8.35
N THR A 176 -13.10 10.65 -7.44
CA THR A 176 -13.41 11.83 -6.64
C THR A 176 -13.40 11.47 -5.16
N CYS A 177 -12.70 12.25 -4.34
CA CYS A 177 -12.73 12.12 -2.89
C CYS A 177 -14.08 12.63 -2.37
N LEU A 178 -14.89 11.73 -1.83
CA LEU A 178 -16.18 12.05 -1.21
C LEU A 178 -16.01 12.51 0.24
N TRP A 179 -15.02 11.98 0.95
CA TRP A 179 -14.69 12.35 2.32
C TRP A 179 -13.21 12.12 2.62
N GLU A 180 -12.64 12.97 3.47
CA GLU A 180 -11.29 12.86 4.00
C GLU A 180 -11.30 13.37 5.44
N THR A 181 -10.58 12.70 6.33
CA THR A 181 -10.48 13.05 7.74
C THR A 181 -9.85 14.43 7.94
N LEU A 182 -10.34 15.17 8.94
CA LEU A 182 -9.80 16.47 9.32
C LEU A 182 -8.80 16.32 10.48
N ASP A 183 -7.89 17.28 10.62
CA ASP A 183 -6.92 17.29 11.72
C ASP A 183 -7.57 17.24 13.11
N THR A 184 -8.77 17.82 13.25
CA THR A 184 -9.55 17.76 14.50
C THR A 184 -9.93 16.33 14.86
N ASP A 185 -10.30 15.52 13.87
CA ASP A 185 -10.67 14.11 14.07
C ASP A 185 -9.45 13.28 14.47
N LEU A 186 -8.25 13.68 14.03
CA LEU A 186 -6.99 13.06 14.41
C LEU A 186 -6.61 13.30 15.88
N THR A 187 -7.26 14.22 16.58
CA THR A 187 -7.04 14.44 18.02
C THR A 187 -8.07 13.72 18.89
N ALA A 188 -9.17 13.25 18.31
CA ALA A 188 -10.22 12.54 19.05
C ALA A 188 -9.72 11.17 19.53
N PRO A 189 -10.15 10.68 20.71
CA PRO A 189 -9.84 9.32 21.17
C PRO A 189 -10.34 8.28 20.17
N THR A 190 -9.60 7.17 20.02
CA THR A 190 -10.05 6.05 19.21
C THR A 190 -11.31 5.42 19.83
N PRO A 191 -12.35 5.10 19.03
CA PRO A 191 -13.55 4.48 19.56
C PRO A 191 -13.24 3.09 20.13
N ARG A 192 -13.90 2.73 21.24
CA ARG A 192 -13.66 1.46 21.97
C ARG A 192 -14.69 0.36 21.70
N ASN A 193 -15.77 0.69 21.00
CA ASN A 193 -16.87 -0.22 20.67
C ASN A 193 -17.08 -0.25 19.16
N SER A 194 -17.81 -1.27 18.69
CA SER A 194 -18.24 -1.38 17.31
C SER A 194 -19.00 -0.11 16.91
N ARG A 195 -18.88 0.30 15.65
CA ARG A 195 -19.59 1.49 15.17
C ARG A 195 -19.98 1.38 13.71
N ARG A 196 -21.11 2.02 13.39
CA ARG A 196 -21.45 2.39 12.02
C ARG A 196 -20.80 3.75 11.74
N PHE A 197 -19.71 3.74 11.00
CA PHE A 197 -19.03 4.95 10.57
C PHE A 197 -19.62 5.46 9.24
N ALA A 198 -20.41 6.53 9.31
CA ALA A 198 -21.05 7.16 8.16
C ALA A 198 -20.77 8.67 8.17
N PRO A 199 -19.59 9.11 7.68
CA PRO A 199 -19.24 10.52 7.67
C PRO A 199 -20.07 11.32 6.67
N THR A 200 -20.23 12.61 6.91
CA THR A 200 -20.90 13.51 5.96
C THR A 200 -20.09 13.65 4.67
N LEU A 201 -20.64 13.18 3.56
CA LEU A 201 -20.00 13.25 2.26
C LEU A 201 -20.04 14.67 1.67
N LYS A 202 -19.02 15.03 0.89
CA LYS A 202 -19.02 16.23 0.04
C LYS A 202 -20.16 16.10 -0.98
N LYS A 203 -20.92 17.19 -1.16
CA LYS A 203 -21.99 17.24 -2.17
C LYS A 203 -21.42 16.90 -3.55
N THR A 204 -22.06 15.96 -4.24
CA THR A 204 -21.62 15.49 -5.55
C THR A 204 -22.82 15.13 -6.43
N THR A 205 -22.63 15.26 -7.75
CA THR A 205 -23.54 14.76 -8.78
C THR A 205 -22.98 13.52 -9.47
N MET A 206 -21.82 13.04 -9.01
CA MET A 206 -21.12 11.92 -9.62
C MET A 206 -21.93 10.63 -9.46
N ILE A 207 -22.10 9.92 -10.56
CA ILE A 207 -22.74 8.62 -10.60
C ILE A 207 -21.67 7.56 -10.43
N THR A 208 -21.80 6.72 -9.42
CA THR A 208 -20.83 5.68 -9.06
C THR A 208 -21.52 4.40 -8.63
N LYS A 209 -20.79 3.29 -8.78
CA LYS A 209 -21.04 2.03 -8.09
C LYS A 209 -19.75 1.43 -7.52
N THR A 210 -18.68 2.20 -7.47
CA THR A 210 -17.35 1.74 -7.07
C THR A 210 -16.78 2.72 -6.06
N ILE A 211 -16.41 2.19 -4.90
CA ILE A 211 -15.90 2.95 -3.76
C ILE A 211 -14.52 2.41 -3.40
N ARG A 212 -13.60 3.31 -3.09
CA ARG A 212 -12.33 2.98 -2.45
C ARG A 212 -12.29 3.60 -1.06
N ILE A 213 -11.83 2.83 -0.09
CA ILE A 213 -11.62 3.27 1.29
C ILE A 213 -10.12 3.19 1.56
N ASP A 214 -9.54 4.30 2.02
CA ASP A 214 -8.15 4.36 2.46
C ASP A 214 -8.08 4.29 3.98
N PHE A 215 -7.06 3.59 4.49
CA PHE A 215 -6.83 3.36 5.90
C PHE A 215 -5.47 3.90 6.34
N ASN A 216 -5.41 4.47 7.54
CA ASN A 216 -4.18 4.73 8.27
C ASN A 216 -4.29 4.10 9.66
N HIS A 217 -3.41 3.15 9.94
CA HIS A 217 -3.48 2.39 11.17
C HIS A 217 -2.55 2.89 12.29
N SER A 218 -1.81 3.98 12.07
CA SER A 218 -0.74 4.44 13.00
C SER A 218 -1.23 4.70 14.42
N ARG A 219 -2.51 5.05 14.57
CA ARG A 219 -3.14 5.40 15.85
C ARG A 219 -3.86 4.23 16.51
N LEU A 220 -3.97 3.10 15.82
CA LEU A 220 -4.65 1.92 16.34
C LEU A 220 -3.65 1.06 17.11
N ASN A 221 -4.02 0.69 18.33
CA ASN A 221 -3.21 -0.19 19.15
C ASN A 221 -3.26 -1.64 18.62
N TYR A 222 -4.33 -2.02 17.92
CA TYR A 222 -4.51 -3.37 17.37
C TYR A 222 -5.20 -3.31 15.99
N TYR A 223 -5.27 -4.40 15.23
CA TYR A 223 -5.87 -4.36 13.88
C TYR A 223 -7.35 -4.00 13.90
N THR A 224 -7.80 -3.34 12.84
CA THR A 224 -9.20 -2.96 12.63
C THR A 224 -9.94 -4.05 11.85
N GLU A 225 -11.22 -4.24 12.15
CA GLU A 225 -12.10 -5.15 11.42
C GLU A 225 -13.30 -4.44 10.80
N ILE A 226 -13.60 -4.80 9.56
CA ILE A 226 -14.74 -4.31 8.78
C ILE A 226 -15.69 -5.47 8.47
N ASP A 227 -16.92 -5.42 8.95
CA ASP A 227 -17.95 -6.45 8.70
C ASP A 227 -18.67 -6.21 7.37
N ALA A 228 -19.01 -4.96 7.06
CA ALA A 228 -19.67 -4.63 5.80
C ALA A 228 -19.47 -3.16 5.40
N ILE A 229 -19.77 -2.87 4.14
CA ILE A 229 -19.82 -1.50 3.62
C ILE A 229 -21.15 -1.32 2.87
N MET A 230 -21.83 -0.22 3.16
CA MET A 230 -23.11 0.16 2.57
C MET A 230 -22.97 1.45 1.76
N LEU A 231 -23.63 1.48 0.61
CA LEU A 231 -23.76 2.65 -0.23
C LEU A 231 -25.24 3.01 -0.36
N CYS A 232 -25.59 4.22 0.07
CA CYS A 232 -26.91 4.80 -0.18
C CYS A 232 -26.79 5.92 -1.20
N GLY A 233 -27.76 6.01 -2.11
CA GLY A 233 -27.80 7.10 -3.07
C GLY A 233 -29.09 7.14 -3.87
N ARG A 234 -29.24 8.19 -4.68
CA ARG A 234 -30.35 8.27 -5.64
C ARG A 234 -30.01 7.46 -6.88
N THR A 235 -30.91 6.58 -7.30
CA THR A 235 -30.76 5.84 -8.55
C THR A 235 -30.82 6.76 -9.74
N VAL A 236 -30.28 6.30 -10.86
CA VAL A 236 -30.22 7.05 -12.11
C VAL A 236 -30.84 6.21 -13.22
N SER A 237 -31.63 6.83 -14.10
CA SER A 237 -32.27 6.10 -15.19
C SER A 237 -31.23 5.45 -16.12
N GLY A 238 -31.49 4.21 -16.54
CA GLY A 238 -30.59 3.49 -17.45
C GLY A 238 -30.35 4.22 -18.77
N ARG A 239 -31.33 5.01 -19.24
CA ARG A 239 -31.20 5.88 -20.42
C ARG A 239 -30.13 6.95 -20.24
N LEU A 240 -30.08 7.62 -19.08
CA LEU A 240 -29.06 8.63 -18.79
C LEU A 240 -27.66 8.01 -18.72
N ILE A 241 -27.53 6.85 -18.07
CA ILE A 241 -26.26 6.12 -18.00
C ILE A 241 -25.76 5.75 -19.41
N GLN A 242 -26.64 5.18 -20.24
CA GLN A 242 -26.31 4.84 -21.64
C GLN A 242 -25.95 6.08 -22.47
N SER A 243 -26.64 7.21 -22.25
CA SER A 243 -26.33 8.47 -22.93
C SER A 243 -24.92 8.95 -22.60
N ILE A 244 -24.58 9.01 -21.31
CA ILE A 244 -23.25 9.46 -20.83
C ILE A 244 -22.15 8.54 -21.35
N LEU A 245 -22.34 7.22 -21.26
CA LEU A 245 -21.37 6.24 -21.78
C LEU A 245 -21.24 6.32 -23.31
N GLY A 246 -22.35 6.56 -24.02
CA GLY A 246 -22.38 6.72 -25.48
C GLY A 246 -21.65 7.98 -25.96
N GLU A 247 -21.82 9.10 -25.26
CA GLU A 247 -21.07 10.34 -25.52
C GLU A 247 -19.56 10.15 -25.30
N GLN A 248 -19.16 9.49 -24.21
CA GLN A 248 -17.75 9.17 -23.96
C GLN A 248 -17.16 8.26 -25.03
N ALA A 249 -17.89 7.23 -25.47
CA ALA A 249 -17.42 6.35 -26.53
C ALA A 249 -17.24 7.08 -27.87
N ARG A 250 -18.11 8.06 -28.18
CA ARG A 250 -17.95 8.93 -29.36
C ARG A 250 -16.76 9.87 -29.24
N ALA A 251 -16.57 10.49 -28.07
CA ALA A 251 -15.41 11.35 -27.80
C ALA A 251 -14.10 10.58 -27.99
N ASN A 252 -14.02 9.35 -27.44
CA ASN A 252 -12.86 8.47 -27.55
C ASN A 252 -12.62 7.96 -28.98
N LYS A 253 -13.67 7.72 -29.78
CA LYS A 253 -13.54 7.30 -31.19
C LYS A 253 -13.15 8.44 -32.15
N SER A 254 -13.43 9.70 -31.81
CA SER A 254 -13.04 10.86 -32.65
C SER A 254 -11.53 11.17 -32.59
N LEU A 255 -10.78 10.50 -31.72
CA LEU A 255 -9.34 10.68 -31.52
C LEU A 255 -8.54 9.68 -32.37
N SER A 256 -8.36 9.96 -33.67
CA SER A 256 -7.36 9.27 -34.49
C SER A 256 -5.94 9.78 -34.19
N PRO A 257 -4.89 8.94 -34.24
CA PRO A 257 -3.52 9.35 -33.85
C PRO A 257 -2.92 10.46 -34.70
N LEU A 258 -3.39 10.63 -35.94
CA LEU A 258 -2.84 11.54 -36.95
C LEU A 258 -3.39 12.97 -36.90
N SER A 259 -4.45 13.24 -36.12
CA SER A 259 -5.05 14.58 -36.01
C SER A 259 -4.42 15.47 -34.91
N LYS A 260 -3.54 14.92 -34.07
CA LYS A 260 -2.92 15.62 -32.92
C LYS A 260 -1.89 16.70 -33.26
N MET A 261 -1.49 16.87 -34.53
CA MET A 261 -0.50 17.89 -34.91
C MET A 261 -1.09 19.15 -35.57
N ALA A 262 -2.37 19.15 -35.97
CA ALA A 262 -2.92 20.21 -36.83
C ALA A 262 -4.00 21.10 -36.20
N SER A 263 -4.51 20.79 -35.00
CA SER A 263 -5.42 21.69 -34.27
C SER A 263 -4.76 22.13 -32.97
N GLY A 264 -4.50 23.44 -32.85
CA GLY A 264 -3.91 24.08 -31.67
C GLY A 264 -4.81 24.09 -30.42
N GLN A 265 -5.54 23.01 -30.16
CA GLN A 265 -6.35 22.80 -28.96
C GLN A 265 -5.89 21.53 -28.24
N MET A 266 -4.72 21.59 -27.60
CA MET A 266 -4.28 20.54 -26.67
C MET A 266 -4.86 20.76 -25.27
N ALA A 267 -6.04 20.21 -25.04
CA ALA A 267 -6.50 19.82 -23.71
C ALA A 267 -6.19 18.33 -23.51
N GLY A 268 -5.04 18.01 -22.91
CA GLY A 268 -4.65 16.61 -22.70
C GLY A 268 -3.32 16.39 -21.99
N SER A 269 -2.38 17.33 -22.06
CA SER A 269 -1.16 17.29 -21.24
C SER A 269 -1.53 17.32 -19.75
N ILE A 270 -0.68 16.76 -18.87
CA ILE A 270 -0.76 16.97 -17.41
C ILE A 270 -0.94 18.44 -17.02
N THR A 271 -0.49 19.36 -17.89
CA THR A 271 -0.74 20.80 -17.84
C THR A 271 -2.24 21.17 -17.82
N CYS A 272 -3.10 20.46 -18.55
CA CYS A 272 -4.55 20.68 -18.56
C CYS A 272 -5.27 19.98 -17.40
N LYS A 273 -4.83 18.79 -16.98
CA LYS A 273 -5.34 18.15 -15.74
C LYS A 273 -4.97 18.95 -14.48
N LEU A 274 -3.83 19.65 -14.49
CA LEU A 274 -3.45 20.61 -13.46
C LEU A 274 -4.20 21.96 -13.57
N ARG A 275 -4.70 22.34 -14.75
CA ARG A 275 -5.58 23.52 -14.96
C ARG A 275 -7.06 23.26 -14.63
N SER A 276 -7.53 22.02 -14.76
CA SER A 276 -8.91 21.61 -14.44
C SER A 276 -9.10 21.19 -12.98
N LEU A 277 -8.04 21.21 -12.17
CA LEU A 277 -8.19 21.38 -10.72
C LEU A 277 -8.84 22.75 -10.52
N GLU A 278 -10.17 22.79 -10.41
CA GLU A 278 -10.88 23.97 -9.92
C GLU A 278 -10.46 24.20 -8.47
N PHE A 279 -9.35 24.93 -8.31
CA PHE A 279 -9.06 25.62 -7.10
C PHE A 279 -9.96 26.84 -7.07
N LYS A 280 -11.08 26.74 -6.36
CA LYS A 280 -11.69 27.92 -5.76
C LYS A 280 -10.88 28.22 -4.50
N PRO A 281 -10.07 29.29 -4.47
CA PRO A 281 -9.49 29.72 -3.21
C PRO A 281 -10.63 29.94 -2.23
N ASN A 282 -10.59 29.25 -1.09
CA ASN A 282 -11.40 29.64 0.04
C ASN A 282 -10.73 30.90 0.59
N PHE A 283 -11.05 32.05 -0.01
CA PHE A 283 -10.78 33.34 0.58
C PHE A 283 -11.66 33.45 1.83
N ARG A 284 -11.12 32.96 2.95
CA ARG A 284 -11.33 33.62 4.22
C ARG A 284 -10.04 34.35 4.56
N GLU A 285 -9.99 35.53 3.96
CA GLU A 285 -9.31 36.76 4.37
C GLU A 285 -7.85 36.68 4.88
N LYS A 286 -7.00 37.34 4.07
CA LYS A 286 -5.74 38.04 4.36
C LYS A 286 -4.50 37.18 4.71
N SER A 287 -3.88 36.62 3.69
CA SER A 287 -2.47 36.17 3.73
C SER A 287 -1.53 36.88 2.75
N ASP A 288 -2.01 37.87 1.98
CA ASP A 288 -1.15 38.67 1.09
C ASP A 288 -0.26 39.67 1.86
N THR A 289 -0.62 40.00 3.10
CA THR A 289 0.18 40.89 3.94
C THR A 289 1.29 40.18 4.69
N SER A 290 1.17 38.90 5.06
CA SER A 290 2.17 38.29 5.99
C SER A 290 3.51 37.95 5.33
N LEU A 291 3.51 37.60 4.05
CA LEU A 291 4.77 37.35 3.33
C LEU A 291 5.45 38.68 2.99
N HIS A 292 4.68 39.68 2.60
CA HIS A 292 5.19 41.01 2.30
C HIS A 292 5.69 41.71 3.57
N GLU A 293 5.01 41.53 4.71
CA GLU A 293 5.40 42.03 6.03
C GLU A 293 6.62 41.30 6.58
N PHE A 294 6.72 39.97 6.42
CA PHE A 294 7.92 39.20 6.77
C PHE A 294 9.15 39.66 5.96
N ILE A 295 9.00 39.81 4.64
CA ILE A 295 10.09 40.29 3.76
C ILE A 295 10.45 41.75 4.07
N SER A 296 9.47 42.60 4.39
CA SER A 296 9.69 44.03 4.60
C SER A 296 10.20 44.38 6.00
N ASN A 297 9.82 43.61 7.03
CA ASN A 297 10.06 43.97 8.44
C ASN A 297 10.87 42.93 9.23
N ASP A 298 10.73 41.63 8.92
CA ASP A 298 11.30 40.56 9.75
C ASP A 298 12.50 39.85 9.12
N LEU A 299 12.71 39.96 7.80
CA LEU A 299 13.83 39.33 7.09
C LEU A 299 15.18 39.94 7.48
N GLY A 300 15.22 41.27 7.66
CA GLY A 300 16.44 41.96 8.12
C GLY A 300 16.78 41.60 9.57
N LYS A 301 15.76 41.48 10.42
CA LYS A 301 15.91 41.00 11.79
C LYS A 301 16.35 39.53 11.84
N PHE A 302 15.78 38.69 10.98
CA PHE A 302 16.20 37.29 10.80
C PHE A 302 17.66 37.19 10.34
N MET A 303 18.11 38.03 9.43
CA MET A 303 19.52 38.05 9.01
C MET A 303 20.48 38.54 10.11
N MET A 304 20.09 39.55 10.89
CA MET A 304 20.86 40.00 12.07
C MET A 304 20.88 38.97 13.20
N ASP A 305 19.75 38.35 13.49
CA ASP A 305 19.59 37.36 14.57
C ASP A 305 20.36 36.05 14.28
N ASN A 306 20.62 35.75 12.99
CA ASN A 306 21.35 34.56 12.55
C ASN A 306 22.85 34.80 12.27
N ARG A 307 23.40 35.99 12.57
CA ARG A 307 24.85 36.30 12.57
C ARG A 307 25.65 35.72 11.39
N LEU A 308 25.13 35.88 10.18
CA LEU A 308 25.91 35.67 8.95
C LEU A 308 26.68 36.97 8.64
N GLU A 309 27.68 37.29 9.46
CA GLU A 309 28.72 38.31 9.18
C GLU A 309 30.01 37.59 8.73
N ASP A 310 30.87 38.16 7.89
CA ASP A 310 31.91 39.17 8.22
C ASP A 310 32.78 39.39 6.93
N PRO A 311 33.92 40.15 6.81
CA PRO A 311 34.64 41.08 7.70
C PRO A 311 35.49 42.17 6.95
N LEU A 312 35.00 42.98 6.00
CA LEU A 312 35.87 43.99 5.36
C LEU A 312 35.14 45.30 5.04
N ALA A 313 35.70 46.40 5.55
CA ALA A 313 35.33 47.80 5.30
C ALA A 313 34.19 48.38 6.15
N SER A 314 34.33 48.27 7.47
CA SER A 314 34.22 49.51 8.24
C SER A 314 35.52 50.32 8.00
N VAL A 315 35.39 51.60 7.61
CA VAL A 315 36.18 52.77 8.08
C VAL A 315 35.82 53.98 7.19
N SER A 316 34.91 54.80 7.75
CA SER A 316 34.79 56.27 7.66
C SER A 316 35.01 57.00 6.32
N ALA A 317 33.97 57.71 5.85
CA ALA A 317 33.99 59.18 5.77
C ALA A 317 32.59 59.74 5.49
N SER A 318 32.19 60.69 6.32
CA SER A 318 31.02 61.55 6.20
C SER A 318 31.07 62.44 4.95
N VAL A 319 30.04 62.46 4.10
CA VAL A 319 29.66 63.65 3.30
C VAL A 319 28.14 63.70 3.08
N SER A 320 27.63 64.91 3.22
CA SER A 320 26.29 65.43 3.03
C SER A 320 25.60 65.14 1.69
N ALA A 321 24.27 65.04 1.77
CA ALA A 321 23.24 65.34 0.78
C ALA A 321 23.68 65.77 -0.65
N SER A 322 23.51 64.85 -1.62
CA SER A 322 22.80 65.08 -2.89
C SER A 322 23.06 63.94 -3.88
N ALA A 323 22.05 63.09 -4.13
CA ALA A 323 21.79 62.38 -5.38
C ALA A 323 20.64 61.40 -5.13
N ALA A 324 19.70 61.30 -6.04
CA ALA A 324 18.74 60.21 -6.07
C ALA A 324 19.50 58.90 -6.34
N GLU A 325 19.95 58.21 -5.29
CA GLU A 325 20.52 56.88 -5.40
C GLU A 325 19.37 55.88 -5.59
N ALA A 326 19.37 55.26 -6.77
CA ALA A 326 18.49 54.15 -7.09
C ALA A 326 18.67 53.06 -6.02
N VAL A 327 17.60 52.77 -5.28
CA VAL A 327 17.49 51.56 -4.45
C VAL A 327 17.96 50.38 -5.32
N PRO A 328 18.92 49.53 -4.87
CA PRO A 328 19.37 48.41 -5.68
C PRO A 328 18.15 47.55 -6.02
N PRO A 329 18.04 47.03 -7.26
CA PRO A 329 16.92 46.17 -7.60
C PRO A 329 16.92 45.01 -6.60
N GLY A 330 15.81 44.82 -5.89
CA GLY A 330 15.67 43.72 -4.94
C GLY A 330 16.02 42.41 -5.63
N MET A 331 16.85 41.59 -4.99
CA MET A 331 17.28 40.31 -5.55
C MET A 331 16.07 39.48 -5.96
N CYS A 332 16.02 39.08 -7.22
CA CYS A 332 15.04 38.17 -7.75
C CYS A 332 15.45 36.73 -7.43
N VAL A 333 14.48 35.82 -7.31
CA VAL A 333 14.76 34.38 -7.12
C VAL A 333 15.61 33.82 -8.27
N THR A 334 15.51 34.39 -9.47
CA THR A 334 16.34 34.03 -10.64
C THR A 334 17.78 34.50 -10.57
N ASP A 335 18.12 35.39 -9.63
CA ASP A 335 19.49 35.86 -9.39
C ASP A 335 20.26 34.90 -8.47
N LEU A 336 19.57 33.92 -7.87
CA LEU A 336 20.19 32.85 -7.09
C LEU A 336 20.96 31.88 -8.00
N PRO A 337 22.08 31.30 -7.54
CA PRO A 337 22.79 30.27 -8.28
C PRO A 337 21.89 29.08 -8.63
N PHE A 338 22.14 28.45 -9.77
CA PHE A 338 21.38 27.30 -10.26
C PHE A 338 21.26 26.19 -9.21
N GLU A 339 22.34 25.89 -8.50
CA GLU A 339 22.41 24.85 -7.47
C GLU A 339 21.47 25.15 -6.30
N ILE A 340 21.32 26.43 -5.93
CA ILE A 340 20.43 26.87 -4.85
C ILE A 340 18.98 26.73 -5.30
N ILE A 341 18.63 27.17 -6.50
CA ILE A 341 17.27 27.02 -7.03
C ILE A 341 16.93 25.52 -7.18
N LEU A 342 17.84 24.73 -7.72
CA LEU A 342 17.68 23.27 -7.83
C LEU A 342 17.46 22.63 -6.46
N LYS A 343 18.22 23.08 -5.44
CA LYS A 343 18.04 22.61 -4.06
C LYS A 343 16.67 23.01 -3.49
N ILE A 344 16.21 24.24 -3.74
CA ILE A 344 14.86 24.69 -3.36
C ILE A 344 13.80 23.80 -4.03
N LEU A 345 13.91 23.58 -5.35
CA LEU A 345 12.97 22.76 -6.10
C LEU A 345 13.00 21.29 -5.64
N SER A 346 14.11 20.80 -5.07
CA SER A 346 14.19 19.43 -4.55
C SER A 346 13.26 19.15 -3.36
N TYR A 347 12.79 20.20 -2.68
CA TYR A 347 11.80 20.09 -1.60
C TYR A 347 10.35 20.07 -2.11
N LEU A 348 10.13 20.36 -3.39
CA LEU A 348 8.80 20.39 -3.97
C LEU A 348 8.30 18.98 -4.27
N ASP A 349 7.01 18.79 -4.07
CA ASP A 349 6.31 17.60 -4.56
C ASP A 349 6.25 17.60 -6.10
N LEU A 350 5.99 16.44 -6.69
CA LEU A 350 5.95 16.28 -8.13
C LEU A 350 4.95 17.25 -8.79
N LYS A 351 3.77 17.46 -8.20
CA LYS A 351 2.77 18.40 -8.75
C LYS A 351 3.30 19.83 -8.78
N SER A 352 3.96 20.27 -7.72
CA SER A 352 4.52 21.61 -7.59
C SER A 352 5.70 21.82 -8.53
N LEU A 353 6.53 20.79 -8.77
CA LEU A 353 7.57 20.83 -9.81
C LEU A 353 6.99 21.14 -11.20
N PHE A 354 5.90 20.45 -11.59
CA PHE A 354 5.23 20.73 -12.86
C PHE A 354 4.62 22.15 -12.90
N ARG A 355 4.06 22.63 -11.78
CA ARG A 355 3.49 23.98 -11.68
C ARG A 355 4.55 25.07 -11.80
N VAL A 356 5.68 24.91 -11.11
CA VAL A 356 6.80 25.86 -11.15
C VAL A 356 7.36 25.96 -12.57
N GLY A 357 7.44 24.84 -13.30
CA GLY A 357 7.82 24.87 -14.71
C GLY A 357 6.88 25.68 -15.62
N GLY A 358 5.66 25.98 -15.18
CA GLY A 358 4.73 26.86 -15.90
C GLY A 358 4.95 28.35 -15.66
N VAL A 359 5.83 28.74 -14.74
CA VAL A 359 6.03 30.14 -14.32
C VAL A 359 6.93 30.90 -15.30
N SER A 360 8.07 30.33 -15.69
CA SER A 360 9.01 30.93 -16.63
C SER A 360 9.86 29.86 -17.35
N ARG A 361 10.57 30.24 -18.41
CA ARG A 361 11.49 29.34 -19.10
C ARG A 361 12.62 28.86 -18.18
N THR A 362 13.20 29.74 -17.37
CA THR A 362 14.22 29.37 -16.38
C THR A 362 13.69 28.34 -15.40
N PHE A 363 12.49 28.54 -14.84
CA PHE A 363 11.91 27.57 -13.93
C PHE A 363 11.51 26.26 -14.63
N TYR A 364 11.13 26.30 -15.90
CA TYR A 364 10.92 25.09 -16.71
C TYR A 364 12.21 24.30 -16.85
N ASP A 365 13.31 24.95 -17.25
CA ASP A 365 14.60 24.29 -17.47
C ASP A 365 15.14 23.67 -16.16
N ILE A 366 15.02 24.37 -15.03
CA ILE A 366 15.47 23.86 -13.73
C ILE A 366 14.52 22.77 -13.20
N SER A 367 13.19 22.97 -13.27
CA SER A 367 12.22 21.97 -12.77
C SER A 367 12.19 20.68 -13.58
N THR A 368 12.75 20.68 -14.79
CA THR A 368 12.92 19.48 -15.63
C THR A 368 14.28 18.80 -15.46
N HIS A 369 15.16 19.35 -14.62
CA HIS A 369 16.50 18.84 -14.41
C HIS A 369 16.50 17.40 -13.83
N PRO A 370 17.28 16.45 -14.37
CA PRO A 370 17.20 15.03 -14.00
C PRO A 370 17.43 14.71 -12.52
N LEU A 371 18.23 15.53 -11.81
CA LEU A 371 18.49 15.34 -10.38
C LEU A 371 17.22 15.43 -9.51
N LEU A 372 16.20 16.17 -9.94
CA LEU A 372 14.91 16.26 -9.24
C LEU A 372 14.06 15.00 -9.38
N TYR A 373 14.42 14.13 -10.33
CA TYR A 373 13.72 12.89 -10.68
C TYR A 373 14.61 11.66 -10.48
N ALA A 374 15.75 11.80 -9.77
CA ALA A 374 16.64 10.67 -9.45
C ALA A 374 15.97 9.67 -8.50
N GLU A 375 15.00 10.13 -7.74
CA GLU A 375 14.08 9.32 -6.95
C GLU A 375 12.67 9.73 -7.35
N LEU A 376 11.79 8.77 -7.62
CA LEU A 376 10.39 9.05 -7.97
C LEU A 376 9.46 8.16 -7.16
N ASN A 377 8.50 8.80 -6.49
CA ASN A 377 7.41 8.11 -5.83
C ASN A 377 6.08 8.54 -6.42
N LEU A 378 5.45 7.61 -7.15
CA LEU A 378 4.17 7.80 -7.81
C LEU A 378 2.99 7.20 -7.02
N LYS A 379 3.25 6.46 -5.93
CA LYS A 379 2.22 5.90 -5.06
C LYS A 379 1.21 6.94 -4.55
N PRO A 380 1.60 8.15 -4.09
CA PRO A 380 0.65 9.22 -3.73
C PRO A 380 -0.20 9.73 -4.89
N TYR A 381 0.25 9.50 -6.12
CA TYR A 381 -0.34 9.95 -7.36
C TYR A 381 -1.04 8.83 -8.13
N TRP A 382 -1.32 7.69 -7.47
CA TRP A 382 -1.94 6.50 -8.08
C TRP A 382 -3.19 6.82 -8.93
N LEU A 383 -3.96 7.85 -8.53
CA LEU A 383 -5.16 8.36 -9.20
C LEU A 383 -4.93 8.93 -10.61
N VAL A 384 -3.72 9.38 -10.88
CA VAL A 384 -3.34 10.09 -12.12
C VAL A 384 -2.12 9.48 -12.79
N ALA A 385 -1.61 8.37 -12.22
CA ALA A 385 -0.46 7.66 -12.74
C ALA A 385 -0.88 6.88 -13.98
N SER A 386 -0.43 7.36 -15.14
CA SER A 386 -0.81 6.84 -16.45
C SER A 386 0.39 6.63 -17.37
N SER A 387 0.16 5.92 -18.46
CA SER A 387 1.15 5.72 -19.53
C SER A 387 1.69 7.05 -20.08
N GLU A 388 0.84 8.08 -20.19
CA GLU A 388 1.24 9.42 -20.63
C GLU A 388 2.16 10.11 -19.61
N LEU A 389 1.88 9.94 -18.32
CA LEU A 389 2.76 10.44 -17.26
C LEU A 389 4.12 9.73 -17.32
N LEU A 390 4.16 8.40 -17.47
CA LEU A 390 5.41 7.66 -17.63
C LEU A 390 6.21 8.15 -18.84
N CYS A 391 5.57 8.32 -19.99
CA CYS A 391 6.19 8.91 -21.18
C CYS A 391 6.77 10.31 -20.93
N THR A 392 6.10 11.13 -20.12
CA THR A 392 6.57 12.48 -19.76
C THR A 392 7.77 12.40 -18.83
N LEU A 393 7.69 11.57 -17.79
CA LEU A 393 8.77 11.36 -16.83
C LEU A 393 10.00 10.73 -17.47
N ALA A 394 9.82 9.87 -18.47
CA ALA A 394 10.93 9.28 -19.22
C ALA A 394 11.83 10.32 -19.90
N ARG A 395 11.35 11.54 -20.17
CA ARG A 395 12.19 12.62 -20.71
C ARG A 395 13.01 13.35 -19.65
N ARG A 396 12.59 13.27 -18.38
CA ARG A 396 13.17 14.01 -17.25
C ARG A 396 14.04 13.12 -16.37
N ALA A 397 13.62 11.88 -16.15
CA ALA A 397 14.20 10.96 -15.17
C ALA A 397 15.43 10.20 -15.71
N THR A 398 16.32 10.85 -16.45
CA THR A 398 17.50 10.19 -17.07
C THR A 398 18.53 9.67 -16.06
N MET A 399 18.44 10.10 -14.79
CA MET A 399 19.28 9.65 -13.68
C MET A 399 18.49 8.89 -12.61
N LEU A 400 17.38 8.26 -12.99
CA LEU A 400 16.48 7.56 -12.08
C LEU A 400 17.20 6.40 -11.37
N ARG A 401 17.15 6.39 -10.05
CA ARG A 401 17.72 5.34 -9.19
C ARG A 401 16.67 4.64 -8.33
N LYS A 402 15.59 5.32 -7.96
CA LYS A 402 14.52 4.74 -7.15
C LYS A 402 13.17 5.05 -7.75
N LEU A 403 12.34 4.03 -7.92
CA LEU A 403 11.00 4.15 -8.45
C LEU A 403 10.01 3.41 -7.56
N ASP A 404 9.03 4.14 -7.05
CA ASP A 404 7.85 3.56 -6.43
C ASP A 404 6.63 3.82 -7.31
N LEU A 405 6.08 2.75 -7.86
CA LEU A 405 4.86 2.73 -8.67
C LEU A 405 3.73 2.00 -7.95
N SER A 406 3.88 1.71 -6.65
CA SER A 406 2.88 0.98 -5.88
C SER A 406 1.49 1.58 -6.03
N TRP A 407 0.50 0.71 -6.20
CA TRP A 407 -0.92 1.03 -6.34
C TRP A 407 -1.30 1.77 -7.64
N CYS A 408 -0.32 2.03 -8.51
CA CYS A 408 -0.56 2.70 -9.79
C CYS A 408 -1.05 1.72 -10.86
N GLY A 409 -1.72 2.27 -11.88
CA GLY A 409 -2.18 1.50 -13.05
C GLY A 409 -3.50 0.76 -12.85
N GLY A 410 -4.21 1.01 -11.74
CA GLY A 410 -5.60 0.59 -11.58
C GLY A 410 -6.47 1.11 -12.75
N SER A 411 -7.48 0.32 -13.16
CA SER A 411 -8.34 0.64 -14.31
C SER A 411 -7.63 0.81 -15.67
N ASN A 412 -6.46 0.16 -15.85
CA ASN A 412 -5.69 0.13 -17.10
C ASN A 412 -5.12 1.49 -17.57
N GLU A 413 -4.86 2.42 -16.64
CA GLU A 413 -4.24 3.71 -17.01
C GLU A 413 -2.76 3.57 -17.41
N ILE A 414 -2.09 2.53 -16.90
CA ILE A 414 -0.72 2.15 -17.28
C ILE A 414 -0.79 0.86 -18.08
N SER A 415 -0.34 0.90 -19.33
CA SER A 415 -0.24 -0.31 -20.15
C SER A 415 1.07 -1.06 -19.83
N PRO A 416 1.06 -2.40 -19.88
CA PRO A 416 2.27 -3.21 -19.76
C PRO A 416 3.36 -2.76 -20.75
N THR A 417 2.97 -2.44 -21.98
CA THR A 417 3.87 -2.02 -23.06
C THR A 417 4.57 -0.70 -22.76
N GLU A 418 3.83 0.32 -22.28
CA GLU A 418 4.43 1.61 -21.95
C GLU A 418 5.28 1.55 -20.68
N PHE A 419 4.93 0.67 -19.73
CA PHE A 419 5.80 0.39 -18.58
C PHE A 419 7.14 -0.25 -19.00
N LYS A 420 7.12 -1.30 -19.85
CA LYS A 420 8.35 -1.90 -20.38
C LYS A 420 9.22 -0.90 -21.12
N LYS A 421 8.59 -0.04 -21.93
CA LYS A 421 9.29 1.03 -22.65
C LYS A 421 9.93 2.02 -21.69
N PHE A 422 9.23 2.42 -20.63
CA PHE A 422 9.77 3.28 -19.58
C PHE A 422 11.01 2.64 -18.93
N LEU A 423 10.92 1.38 -18.52
CA LEU A 423 12.05 0.66 -17.94
C LEU A 423 13.22 0.54 -18.92
N THR A 424 12.96 0.16 -20.17
CA THR A 424 14.01 0.08 -21.20
C THR A 424 14.76 1.41 -21.39
N GLN A 425 14.09 2.55 -21.14
CA GLN A 425 14.71 3.88 -21.23
C GLN A 425 15.41 4.34 -19.94
N ARG A 426 14.97 3.86 -18.77
CA ARG A 426 15.32 4.45 -17.46
C ARG A 426 15.68 3.46 -16.35
N GLY A 427 15.68 2.16 -16.65
CA GLY A 427 15.85 1.07 -15.70
C GLY A 427 17.30 0.69 -15.44
N ASP A 428 18.22 1.10 -16.32
CA ASP A 428 19.65 0.77 -16.27
C ASP A 428 20.35 1.19 -14.97
N ASN A 429 19.92 2.31 -14.37
CA ASN A 429 20.46 2.83 -13.12
C ASN A 429 19.57 2.55 -11.89
N LEU A 430 18.49 1.79 -12.05
CA LEU A 430 17.56 1.52 -10.95
C LEU A 430 18.22 0.63 -9.89
N THR A 431 18.12 1.09 -8.65
CA THR A 431 18.56 0.39 -7.44
C THR A 431 17.37 -0.03 -6.57
N HIS A 432 16.26 0.70 -6.63
CA HIS A 432 15.05 0.38 -5.86
C HIS A 432 13.84 0.45 -6.78
N LEU A 433 13.08 -0.65 -6.84
CA LEU A 433 11.86 -0.76 -7.62
C LEU A 433 10.74 -1.35 -6.77
N ARG A 434 9.70 -0.56 -6.51
CA ARG A 434 8.50 -0.97 -5.78
C ARG A 434 7.30 -0.94 -6.70
N LEU A 435 6.61 -2.07 -6.82
CA LEU A 435 5.48 -2.27 -7.71
C LEU A 435 4.28 -2.86 -6.98
N ASN A 436 4.14 -2.59 -5.67
CA ASN A 436 3.13 -3.24 -4.84
C ASN A 436 1.71 -3.01 -5.36
N SER A 437 0.91 -4.06 -5.46
CA SER A 437 -0.45 -4.07 -6.00
C SER A 437 -0.57 -3.46 -7.42
N CYS A 438 0.48 -3.55 -8.25
CA CYS A 438 0.41 -3.15 -9.66
C CYS A 438 -0.24 -4.26 -10.51
N LYS A 439 -1.57 -4.23 -10.65
CA LYS A 439 -2.35 -5.25 -11.38
C LYS A 439 -2.18 -5.24 -12.91
N PHE A 440 -1.49 -4.25 -13.47
CA PHE A 440 -1.16 -4.20 -14.89
C PHE A 440 0.08 -5.04 -15.25
N LEU A 441 0.82 -5.55 -14.27
CA LEU A 441 2.01 -6.36 -14.53
C LEU A 441 1.64 -7.70 -15.17
N ASN A 442 2.45 -8.11 -16.15
CA ASN A 442 2.37 -9.43 -16.77
C ASN A 442 3.77 -10.06 -16.85
N ALA A 443 3.87 -11.31 -17.32
CA ALA A 443 5.13 -12.03 -17.42
C ALA A 443 6.23 -11.25 -18.17
N SER A 444 5.87 -10.59 -19.28
CA SER A 444 6.79 -9.78 -20.08
C SER A 444 7.30 -8.54 -19.33
N CYS A 445 6.51 -7.95 -18.43
CA CYS A 445 6.97 -6.85 -17.58
C CYS A 445 8.09 -7.30 -16.63
N ILE A 446 7.92 -8.47 -16.00
CA ILE A 446 8.89 -9.02 -15.05
C ILE A 446 10.16 -9.50 -15.75
N GLU A 447 10.01 -10.08 -16.93
CA GLU A 447 11.14 -10.40 -17.80
C GLU A 447 11.97 -9.14 -18.09
N ASN A 448 11.32 -8.04 -18.48
CA ASN A 448 12.00 -6.77 -18.74
C ASN A 448 12.69 -6.18 -17.51
N VAL A 449 12.11 -6.32 -16.31
CA VAL A 449 12.78 -5.96 -15.05
C VAL A 449 14.07 -6.75 -14.88
N GLY A 450 14.03 -8.07 -15.05
CA GLY A 450 15.20 -8.94 -14.90
C GLY A 450 16.29 -8.74 -15.96
N ILE A 451 15.94 -8.23 -17.14
CA ILE A 451 16.91 -7.93 -18.21
C ILE A 451 17.52 -6.54 -18.05
N VAL A 452 16.73 -5.53 -17.69
CA VAL A 452 17.14 -4.12 -17.75
C VAL A 452 17.68 -3.60 -16.42
N CYS A 453 17.16 -4.09 -15.29
CA CYS A 453 17.41 -3.51 -13.97
C CYS A 453 18.43 -4.34 -13.16
N ASP A 454 19.61 -4.58 -13.71
CA ASP A 454 20.67 -5.43 -13.11
C ASP A 454 21.29 -4.86 -11.81
N ASN A 455 21.19 -3.54 -11.61
CA ASN A 455 21.68 -2.81 -10.44
C ASN A 455 20.73 -2.81 -9.23
N LEU A 456 19.64 -3.57 -9.28
CA LEU A 456 18.65 -3.59 -8.20
C LEU A 456 19.25 -4.10 -6.87
N ILE A 457 18.93 -3.34 -5.82
CA ILE A 457 19.21 -3.60 -4.41
C ILE A 457 17.89 -3.95 -3.69
N GLU A 458 16.79 -3.30 -4.07
CA GLU A 458 15.46 -3.53 -3.51
C GLU A 458 14.45 -3.79 -4.62
N LEU A 459 13.78 -4.94 -4.55
CA LEU A 459 12.65 -5.28 -5.40
C LEU A 459 11.45 -5.68 -4.54
N SER A 460 10.33 -4.99 -4.76
CA SER A 460 9.06 -5.26 -4.06
C SER A 460 7.96 -5.49 -5.09
N LEU A 461 7.38 -6.70 -5.07
CA LEU A 461 6.31 -7.16 -5.96
C LEU A 461 5.08 -7.59 -5.17
N ARG A 462 4.81 -6.97 -4.02
CA ARG A 462 3.72 -7.38 -3.11
C ARG A 462 2.39 -7.40 -3.85
N ASN A 463 1.61 -8.47 -3.71
CA ASN A 463 0.24 -8.56 -4.22
C ASN A 463 0.11 -8.23 -5.74
N CYS A 464 1.11 -8.62 -6.55
CA CYS A 464 1.13 -8.35 -7.99
C CYS A 464 0.54 -9.47 -8.87
N ALA A 465 0.56 -10.72 -8.43
CA ALA A 465 0.08 -11.88 -9.19
C ALA A 465 -0.49 -12.95 -8.26
N THR A 466 -1.77 -12.79 -7.94
CA THR A 466 -2.51 -13.70 -7.05
C THR A 466 -3.09 -14.89 -7.80
N ASP A 467 -3.35 -14.77 -9.12
CA ASP A 467 -3.94 -15.83 -9.95
C ASP A 467 -3.06 -16.19 -11.17
N PRO A 468 -3.05 -17.46 -11.62
CA PRO A 468 -2.40 -17.88 -12.86
C PRO A 468 -2.97 -17.20 -14.13
N PRO A 469 -2.15 -17.02 -15.19
CA PRO A 469 -0.78 -17.49 -15.35
C PRO A 469 0.22 -16.68 -14.54
N LEU A 470 1.13 -17.40 -13.87
CA LEU A 470 2.16 -16.82 -13.02
C LEU A 470 3.04 -15.85 -13.82
N LEU A 471 3.54 -14.82 -13.15
CA LEU A 471 4.61 -14.01 -13.70
C LEU A 471 5.83 -14.91 -13.98
N ASN A 472 6.50 -14.71 -15.11
CA ASN A 472 7.73 -15.44 -15.41
C ASN A 472 8.91 -14.77 -14.69
N PHE A 473 9.36 -15.38 -13.59
CA PHE A 473 10.46 -14.87 -12.77
C PHE A 473 11.85 -15.30 -13.27
N SER A 474 11.95 -16.05 -14.37
CA SER A 474 13.23 -16.65 -14.81
C SER A 474 14.34 -15.61 -14.97
N CYS A 475 14.02 -14.46 -15.56
CA CYS A 475 14.99 -13.38 -15.73
C CYS A 475 15.33 -12.65 -14.43
N LEU A 476 14.53 -12.77 -13.36
CA LEU A 476 14.91 -12.20 -12.06
C LEU A 476 16.08 -12.93 -11.42
N ALA A 477 16.37 -14.17 -11.82
CA ALA A 477 17.59 -14.88 -11.43
C ALA A 477 18.87 -14.15 -11.91
N ASN A 478 18.77 -13.24 -12.89
CA ASN A 478 19.88 -12.39 -13.33
C ASN A 478 20.27 -11.32 -12.30
N LEU A 479 19.37 -10.97 -11.38
CA LEU A 479 19.66 -9.99 -10.33
C LEU A 479 20.62 -10.62 -9.31
N LYS A 480 21.75 -9.95 -9.03
CA LYS A 480 22.81 -10.46 -8.13
C LYS A 480 23.15 -9.51 -6.97
N ASN A 481 22.50 -8.35 -6.90
CA ASN A 481 22.82 -7.28 -5.94
C ASN A 481 21.72 -7.02 -4.91
N LEU A 482 20.67 -7.85 -4.87
CA LEU A 482 19.53 -7.61 -3.97
C LEU A 482 19.95 -7.74 -2.51
N GLU A 483 19.59 -6.72 -1.74
CA GLU A 483 19.58 -6.72 -0.28
C GLU A 483 18.15 -6.87 0.28
N ARG A 484 17.12 -6.53 -0.50
CA ARG A 484 15.71 -6.71 -0.13
C ARG A 484 14.91 -7.31 -1.28
N LEU A 485 14.15 -8.36 -0.95
CA LEU A 485 13.16 -8.98 -1.83
C LEU A 485 11.85 -9.15 -1.07
N ASP A 486 10.78 -8.53 -1.58
CA ASP A 486 9.44 -8.64 -1.01
C ASP A 486 8.45 -9.21 -2.03
N LEU A 487 7.98 -10.43 -1.75
CA LEU A 487 7.03 -11.20 -2.56
C LEU A 487 5.75 -11.50 -1.78
N PHE A 488 5.40 -10.69 -0.77
CA PHE A 488 4.17 -10.85 0.01
C PHE A 488 2.96 -11.07 -0.90
N GLN A 489 2.20 -12.13 -0.65
CA GLN A 489 0.98 -12.47 -1.40
C GLN A 489 1.20 -12.49 -2.92
N THR A 490 2.31 -13.05 -3.37
CA THR A 490 2.66 -13.17 -4.79
C THR A 490 3.00 -14.62 -5.11
N ALA A 491 2.39 -15.16 -6.17
CA ALA A 491 2.66 -16.50 -6.61
C ALA A 491 3.91 -16.53 -7.51
N PHE A 492 4.80 -17.49 -7.27
CA PHE A 492 6.06 -17.68 -8.00
C PHE A 492 6.44 -19.17 -8.04
N ASP A 493 7.39 -19.52 -8.90
CA ASP A 493 7.93 -20.88 -9.01
C ASP A 493 9.07 -21.11 -7.99
N THR A 494 9.08 -22.30 -7.37
CA THR A 494 10.03 -22.64 -6.31
C THR A 494 11.48 -22.63 -6.80
N GLU A 495 11.78 -23.27 -7.93
CA GLU A 495 13.16 -23.38 -8.45
C GLU A 495 13.73 -22.00 -8.81
N LEU A 496 12.87 -21.12 -9.35
CA LEU A 496 13.23 -19.74 -9.64
C LEU A 496 13.56 -18.95 -8.37
N LEU A 497 12.77 -19.10 -7.30
CA LEU A 497 13.09 -18.49 -6.01
C LEU A 497 14.45 -18.96 -5.50
N LEU A 498 14.70 -20.27 -5.50
CA LEU A 498 15.96 -20.84 -4.99
C LEU A 498 17.18 -20.30 -5.75
N SER A 499 17.08 -20.18 -7.08
CA SER A 499 18.13 -19.57 -7.93
C SER A 499 18.35 -18.09 -7.61
N MET A 500 17.29 -17.33 -7.33
CA MET A 500 17.40 -15.94 -6.88
C MET A 500 18.12 -15.83 -5.52
N LEU A 501 17.80 -16.71 -4.57
CA LEU A 501 18.45 -16.73 -3.26
C LEU A 501 19.95 -17.03 -3.38
N GLU A 502 20.32 -18.03 -4.18
CA GLU A 502 21.72 -18.37 -4.46
C GLU A 502 22.49 -17.20 -5.09
N GLY A 503 21.86 -16.50 -6.04
CA GLY A 503 22.44 -15.36 -6.75
C GLY A 503 22.64 -14.11 -5.90
N ASN A 504 21.83 -13.90 -4.87
CA ASN A 504 21.77 -12.65 -4.09
C ASN A 504 22.34 -12.81 -2.68
N ARG A 505 23.63 -13.13 -2.57
CA ARG A 505 24.28 -13.44 -1.28
C ARG A 505 24.32 -12.30 -0.26
N LYS A 506 24.00 -11.07 -0.68
CA LYS A 506 23.91 -9.88 0.18
C LYS A 506 22.50 -9.65 0.74
N LEU A 507 21.56 -10.56 0.50
CA LEU A 507 20.17 -10.44 0.95
C LEU A 507 20.10 -10.26 2.48
N LYS A 508 19.40 -9.21 2.91
CA LYS A 508 19.16 -8.84 4.31
C LYS A 508 17.69 -8.96 4.68
N HIS A 509 16.78 -8.70 3.74
CA HIS A 509 15.36 -8.69 4.01
C HIS A 509 14.62 -9.54 2.98
N LEU A 510 13.94 -10.58 3.47
CA LEU A 510 13.14 -11.46 2.64
C LEU A 510 11.72 -11.56 3.21
N ASN A 511 10.74 -11.22 2.38
CA ASN A 511 9.33 -11.41 2.68
C ASN A 511 8.71 -12.39 1.69
N LEU A 512 8.35 -13.57 2.19
CA LEU A 512 7.63 -14.63 1.49
C LEU A 512 6.29 -14.92 2.16
N ALA A 513 5.80 -13.98 2.98
CA ALA A 513 4.53 -14.18 3.65
C ALA A 513 3.41 -14.36 2.63
N PHE A 514 2.60 -15.38 2.90
CA PHE A 514 1.48 -15.77 2.07
C PHE A 514 1.89 -16.10 0.61
N CYS A 515 3.09 -16.69 0.44
CA CYS A 515 3.48 -17.30 -0.83
C CYS A 515 2.76 -18.64 -1.08
N GLY A 516 2.72 -19.07 -2.35
CA GLY A 516 1.94 -20.21 -2.81
C GLY A 516 2.27 -21.53 -2.11
N VAL A 517 1.24 -22.39 -1.93
CA VAL A 517 1.36 -23.68 -1.24
C VAL A 517 2.33 -24.69 -1.89
N SER A 518 2.73 -24.43 -3.13
CA SER A 518 3.69 -25.25 -3.88
C SER A 518 5.14 -25.11 -3.39
N VAL A 519 5.44 -24.07 -2.60
CA VAL A 519 6.81 -23.79 -2.15
C VAL A 519 7.06 -24.50 -0.81
N ASN A 520 8.04 -25.39 -0.78
CA ASN A 520 8.49 -26.05 0.44
C ASN A 520 9.45 -25.12 1.21
N MET A 521 9.03 -24.65 2.40
CA MET A 521 9.84 -23.69 3.16
C MET A 521 11.09 -24.30 3.77
N ASP A 522 11.18 -25.62 3.93
CA ASP A 522 12.44 -26.23 4.37
C ASP A 522 13.54 -26.08 3.32
N ASP A 523 13.20 -26.24 2.03
CA ASP A 523 14.19 -26.16 0.95
C ASP A 523 14.65 -24.70 0.76
N VAL A 524 13.72 -23.75 0.95
CA VAL A 524 14.03 -22.31 1.05
C VAL A 524 14.96 -22.06 2.25
N ALA A 525 14.64 -22.60 3.43
CA ALA A 525 15.46 -22.46 4.62
C ALA A 525 16.88 -23.01 4.44
N ASP A 526 17.04 -24.17 3.81
CA ASP A 526 18.35 -24.77 3.50
C ASP A 526 19.17 -23.90 2.53
N HIS A 527 18.52 -23.28 1.54
CA HIS A 527 19.19 -22.33 0.63
C HIS A 527 19.61 -21.04 1.35
N LEU A 528 18.72 -20.45 2.16
CA LEU A 528 19.04 -19.27 2.96
C LEU A 528 20.23 -19.53 3.87
N ALA A 529 20.24 -20.69 4.53
CA ALA A 529 21.30 -21.12 5.42
C ALA A 529 22.66 -21.33 4.72
N THR A 530 22.64 -21.55 3.40
CA THR A 530 23.85 -21.77 2.59
C THR A 530 24.36 -20.47 1.98
N TYR A 531 23.46 -19.63 1.46
CA TYR A 531 23.84 -18.50 0.61
C TYR A 531 23.56 -17.12 1.21
N ASN A 532 22.62 -16.99 2.17
CA ASN A 532 22.09 -15.72 2.66
C ASN A 532 22.20 -15.60 4.19
N THR A 533 23.31 -16.04 4.78
CA THR A 533 23.50 -16.07 6.25
C THR A 533 23.55 -14.70 6.94
N GLN A 534 23.61 -13.61 6.17
CA GLN A 534 23.55 -12.22 6.65
C GLN A 534 22.12 -11.67 6.75
N LEU A 535 21.11 -12.53 6.63
CA LEU A 535 19.71 -12.14 6.72
C LEU A 535 19.39 -11.46 8.06
N VAL A 536 18.72 -10.32 7.99
CA VAL A 536 18.29 -9.48 9.12
C VAL A 536 16.81 -9.68 9.40
N SER A 537 15.98 -9.79 8.36
CA SER A 537 14.54 -10.06 8.52
C SER A 537 14.06 -11.17 7.59
N LEU A 538 13.32 -12.12 8.15
CA LEU A 538 12.65 -13.19 7.41
C LEU A 538 11.17 -13.24 7.81
N ASP A 539 10.30 -13.03 6.83
CA ASP A 539 8.86 -13.11 7.01
C ASP A 539 8.33 -14.27 6.18
N LEU A 540 7.97 -15.36 6.88
CA LEU A 540 7.37 -16.55 6.28
C LEU A 540 5.88 -16.62 6.57
N TRP A 541 5.24 -15.67 7.27
CA TRP A 541 3.88 -15.81 7.77
C TRP A 541 2.90 -16.43 6.77
N LYS A 542 2.20 -17.49 7.19
CA LYS A 542 1.26 -18.30 6.36
C LYS A 542 1.86 -18.95 5.11
N ALA A 543 3.19 -19.02 5.01
CA ALA A 543 3.85 -19.87 4.02
C ALA A 543 3.59 -21.35 4.32
N HIS A 544 3.66 -22.17 3.29
CA HIS A 544 3.30 -23.59 3.41
C HIS A 544 4.48 -24.44 3.87
N PHE A 545 4.24 -25.21 4.93
CA PHE A 545 5.11 -26.29 5.44
C PHE A 545 6.56 -25.88 5.72
N LEU A 546 6.80 -25.47 6.97
CA LEU A 546 8.13 -25.45 7.59
C LEU A 546 8.18 -26.56 8.65
N SER A 547 9.29 -27.29 8.75
CA SER A 547 9.52 -28.33 9.75
C SER A 547 10.64 -27.96 10.73
N ALA A 548 10.88 -28.81 11.72
CA ALA A 548 12.07 -28.73 12.57
C ALA A 548 13.40 -28.70 11.78
N ARG A 549 13.46 -29.34 10.59
CA ARG A 549 14.63 -29.26 9.69
C ARG A 549 14.83 -27.82 9.20
N GLY A 550 13.78 -27.18 8.71
CA GLY A 550 13.82 -25.80 8.25
C GLY A 550 14.20 -24.84 9.38
N LEU A 551 13.70 -25.04 10.60
CA LEU A 551 14.13 -24.25 11.78
C LEU A 551 15.63 -24.36 12.05
N LEU A 552 16.17 -25.57 11.99
CA LEU A 552 17.60 -25.81 12.18
C LEU A 552 18.42 -25.11 11.08
N ALA A 553 17.95 -25.10 9.84
CA ALA A 553 18.59 -24.38 8.75
C ALA A 553 18.55 -22.85 8.99
N ILE A 554 17.38 -22.29 9.33
CA ILE A 554 17.22 -20.86 9.65
C ILE A 554 18.14 -20.44 10.81
N SER A 555 18.41 -21.32 11.79
CA SER A 555 19.32 -21.03 12.90
C SER A 555 20.75 -20.64 12.48
N ARG A 556 21.16 -20.93 11.23
CA ARG A 556 22.46 -20.50 10.67
C ARG A 556 22.47 -19.03 10.24
N CYS A 557 21.31 -18.38 10.13
CA CYS A 557 21.16 -16.96 9.84
C CYS A 557 21.31 -16.11 11.12
N SER A 558 22.51 -16.13 11.71
CA SER A 558 22.81 -15.51 13.02
C SER A 558 22.59 -13.98 13.12
N GLN A 559 22.37 -13.30 11.99
CA GLN A 559 22.12 -11.86 11.94
C GLN A 559 20.64 -11.49 12.07
N LEU A 560 19.74 -12.47 12.20
CA LEU A 560 18.30 -12.22 12.29
C LEU A 560 17.94 -11.34 13.49
N GLU A 561 17.25 -10.25 13.19
CA GLU A 561 16.62 -9.34 14.16
C GLU A 561 15.08 -9.45 14.13
N GLU A 562 14.51 -9.91 13.02
CA GLU A 562 13.06 -10.02 12.83
C GLU A 562 12.72 -11.35 12.14
N LEU A 563 11.86 -12.14 12.78
CA LEU A 563 11.46 -13.44 12.28
C LEU A 563 9.96 -13.67 12.50
N ASP A 564 9.22 -13.89 11.41
CA ASP A 564 7.81 -14.28 11.45
C ASP A 564 7.64 -15.69 10.85
N LEU A 565 7.20 -16.62 11.70
CA LEU A 565 6.92 -18.02 11.38
C LEU A 565 5.44 -18.38 11.58
N GLY A 566 4.59 -17.37 11.78
CA GLY A 566 3.20 -17.58 12.12
C GLY A 566 2.50 -18.44 11.06
N TRP A 567 1.75 -19.45 11.49
CA TRP A 567 1.00 -20.39 10.64
C TRP A 567 1.83 -21.27 9.68
N CYS A 568 3.17 -21.24 9.75
CA CYS A 568 4.04 -22.02 8.85
C CYS A 568 4.36 -23.41 9.37
N LEU A 569 4.46 -23.52 10.70
CA LEU A 569 4.84 -24.73 11.42
C LEU A 569 3.57 -25.50 11.83
N ARG A 570 3.30 -26.63 11.16
CA ARG A 570 2.14 -27.48 11.45
C ARG A 570 2.49 -28.78 12.19
N GLU A 571 3.76 -29.00 12.47
CA GLU A 571 4.22 -30.17 13.21
C GLU A 571 3.76 -30.11 14.68
N ALA A 572 3.40 -31.27 15.23
CA ALA A 572 2.98 -31.38 16.63
C ALA A 572 4.14 -31.17 17.63
N SER A 573 5.39 -31.37 17.17
CA SER A 573 6.60 -31.16 17.95
C SER A 573 7.65 -30.52 17.06
N LEU A 574 8.32 -29.50 17.57
CA LEU A 574 9.42 -28.81 16.90
C LEU A 574 10.80 -29.39 17.25
N GLY A 575 10.83 -30.43 18.10
CA GLY A 575 12.07 -30.95 18.69
C GLY A 575 12.89 -29.84 19.35
N ASP A 576 14.22 -29.87 19.16
CA ASP A 576 15.12 -28.81 19.62
C ASP A 576 15.30 -27.68 18.58
N GLY A 577 14.52 -27.67 17.49
CA GLY A 577 14.70 -26.73 16.37
C GLY A 577 14.53 -25.27 16.77
N LEU A 578 13.48 -24.96 17.53
CA LEU A 578 13.23 -23.60 18.02
C LEU A 578 14.29 -23.19 19.05
N PHE A 579 14.70 -24.09 19.95
CA PHE A 579 15.79 -23.85 20.89
C PHE A 579 17.11 -23.48 20.18
N GLN A 580 17.50 -24.23 19.14
CA GLN A 580 18.71 -23.97 18.36
C GLN A 580 18.62 -22.62 17.64
N LEU A 581 17.46 -22.30 17.06
CA LEU A 581 17.21 -21.01 16.43
C LEU A 581 17.41 -19.85 17.41
N LEU A 582 16.77 -19.92 18.58
CA LEU A 582 16.86 -18.87 19.61
C LEU A 582 18.28 -18.72 20.16
N SER A 583 19.00 -19.83 20.32
CA SER A 583 20.39 -19.83 20.80
C SER A 583 21.37 -19.23 19.80
N ASN A 584 21.16 -19.46 18.49
CA ASN A 584 22.07 -19.04 17.43
C ASN A 584 21.69 -17.67 16.82
N CYS A 585 20.50 -17.15 17.11
CA CYS A 585 20.03 -15.83 16.64
C CYS A 585 19.84 -14.85 17.82
N PRO A 586 20.91 -14.48 18.56
CA PRO A 586 20.80 -13.67 19.77
C PRO A 586 20.38 -12.22 19.52
N LYS A 587 20.36 -11.77 18.26
CA LYS A 587 19.97 -10.42 17.84
C LYS A 587 18.46 -10.27 17.65
N LEU A 588 17.67 -11.34 17.79
CA LEU A 588 16.23 -11.28 17.60
C LEU A 588 15.59 -10.21 18.50
N ARG A 589 14.94 -9.26 17.84
CA ARG A 589 14.15 -8.16 18.42
C ARG A 589 12.67 -8.42 18.22
N LYS A 590 12.28 -9.08 17.13
CA LYS A 590 10.89 -9.40 16.83
C LYS A 590 10.74 -10.87 16.48
N LEU A 591 9.84 -11.56 17.16
CA LEU A 591 9.59 -12.98 16.97
C LEU A 591 8.07 -13.24 16.93
N PHE A 592 7.57 -13.72 15.80
CA PHE A 592 6.16 -14.05 15.63
C PHE A 592 5.99 -15.55 15.44
N LEU A 593 5.27 -16.18 16.37
CA LEU A 593 5.01 -17.62 16.43
C LEU A 593 3.51 -17.93 16.42
N SER A 594 2.70 -17.05 15.84
CA SER A 594 1.25 -17.19 15.82
C SER A 594 0.84 -18.57 15.28
N ALA A 595 -0.01 -19.28 16.02
CA ALA A 595 -0.50 -20.61 15.70
C ALA A 595 0.59 -21.68 15.47
N VAL A 596 1.80 -21.50 16.02
CA VAL A 596 2.85 -22.53 16.06
C VAL A 596 2.54 -23.50 17.20
N ARG A 597 1.65 -24.47 16.93
CA ARG A 597 1.05 -25.36 17.95
C ARG A 597 2.03 -26.30 18.64
N GLY A 598 3.17 -26.60 18.01
CA GLY A 598 4.23 -27.42 18.59
C GLY A 598 5.10 -26.70 19.63
N THR A 599 4.85 -25.42 19.90
CA THR A 599 5.59 -24.65 20.93
C THR A 599 5.27 -25.16 22.32
N THR A 600 6.30 -25.36 23.13
CA THR A 600 6.21 -25.88 24.50
C THR A 600 6.64 -24.84 25.54
N GLU A 601 6.37 -25.11 26.82
CA GLU A 601 6.88 -24.27 27.91
C GLU A 601 8.41 -24.18 27.93
N ARG A 602 9.11 -25.24 27.51
CA ARG A 602 10.57 -25.24 27.39
C ARG A 602 11.04 -24.20 26.37
N ASP A 603 10.32 -24.03 25.27
CA ASP A 603 10.63 -23.03 24.27
C ASP A 603 10.45 -21.61 24.82
N LEU A 604 9.41 -21.36 25.63
CA LEU A 604 9.20 -20.07 26.28
C LEU A 604 10.35 -19.67 27.22
N ILE A 605 10.94 -20.65 27.93
CA ILE A 605 12.14 -20.41 28.74
C ILE A 605 13.26 -19.89 27.85
N HIS A 606 13.45 -20.48 26.68
CA HIS A 606 14.48 -20.06 25.74
C HIS A 606 14.17 -18.70 25.09
N ILE A 607 12.90 -18.38 24.83
CA ILE A 607 12.50 -17.04 24.38
C ILE A 607 12.89 -15.99 25.42
N ALA A 608 12.68 -16.25 26.71
CA ALA A 608 13.09 -15.34 27.79
C ALA A 608 14.61 -15.08 27.80
N THR A 609 15.44 -16.00 27.26
CA THR A 609 16.90 -15.81 27.17
C THR A 609 17.34 -14.81 26.10
N LEU A 610 16.46 -14.44 25.15
CA LEU A 610 16.73 -13.32 24.21
C LEU A 610 16.89 -12.00 24.97
N GLY A 611 16.27 -11.90 26.16
CA GLY A 611 16.49 -10.86 27.14
C GLY A 611 16.34 -9.45 26.58
N LYS A 612 17.38 -8.63 26.73
CA LYS A 612 17.39 -7.19 26.41
C LYS A 612 17.20 -6.82 24.93
N ASN A 613 17.11 -7.80 24.03
CA ASN A 613 16.93 -7.53 22.60
C ASN A 613 15.47 -7.64 22.17
N LEU A 614 14.67 -8.50 22.81
CA LEU A 614 13.29 -8.75 22.40
C LEU A 614 12.41 -7.51 22.66
N GLU A 615 11.83 -6.99 21.59
CA GLU A 615 10.94 -5.83 21.54
C GLU A 615 9.51 -6.25 21.21
N GLN A 616 9.30 -7.31 20.41
CA GLN A 616 7.96 -7.79 20.04
C GLN A 616 7.91 -9.31 20.03
N LEU A 617 6.86 -9.84 20.65
CA LEU A 617 6.60 -11.27 20.70
C LEU A 617 5.12 -11.54 20.41
N ASP A 618 4.85 -12.37 19.41
CA ASP A 618 3.50 -12.83 19.11
C ASP A 618 3.41 -14.34 19.35
N LEU A 619 2.60 -14.71 20.35
CA LEU A 619 2.29 -16.09 20.72
C LEU A 619 0.81 -16.41 20.44
N MET A 620 0.15 -15.62 19.58
CA MET A 620 -1.28 -15.73 19.32
C MET A 620 -1.66 -17.17 18.96
N GLY A 621 -2.66 -17.73 19.63
CA GLY A 621 -3.19 -19.06 19.35
C GLY A 621 -2.25 -20.23 19.72
N ILE A 622 -1.20 -19.99 20.51
CA ILE A 622 -0.42 -21.07 21.10
C ILE A 622 -1.18 -21.67 22.29
N LEU A 623 -1.29 -23.00 22.30
CA LEU A 623 -2.09 -23.74 23.27
C LEU A 623 -1.33 -24.02 24.58
N ASN A 624 -0.05 -24.35 24.53
CA ASN A 624 0.72 -24.86 25.67
C ASN A 624 1.58 -23.78 26.35
N ILE A 625 0.94 -22.71 26.82
CA ILE A 625 1.62 -21.63 27.56
C ILE A 625 0.98 -21.44 28.95
N THR A 626 1.78 -21.01 29.92
CA THR A 626 1.35 -20.77 31.31
C THR A 626 1.69 -19.35 31.77
N HIS A 627 0.95 -18.85 32.75
CA HIS A 627 1.16 -17.54 33.36
C HIS A 627 2.59 -17.35 33.88
N GLU A 628 3.16 -18.40 34.49
CA GLU A 628 4.52 -18.37 35.02
C GLU A 628 5.57 -18.13 33.92
N ARG A 629 5.45 -18.83 32.78
CA ARG A 629 6.39 -18.67 31.66
C ARG A 629 6.24 -17.32 30.97
N ILE A 630 5.02 -16.77 30.89
CA ILE A 630 4.78 -15.41 30.38
C ILE A 630 5.38 -14.35 31.31
N TYR A 631 5.19 -14.51 32.62
CA TYR A 631 5.79 -13.64 33.61
C TYR A 631 7.32 -13.64 33.51
N ASP A 632 7.92 -14.82 33.34
CA ASP A 632 9.37 -14.94 33.12
C ASP A 632 9.83 -14.16 31.88
N ILE A 633 9.10 -14.21 30.77
CA ILE A 633 9.41 -13.40 29.58
C ILE A 633 9.35 -11.90 29.91
N LEU A 634 8.29 -11.46 30.58
CA LEU A 634 8.11 -10.04 30.96
C LEU A 634 9.24 -9.53 31.87
N VAL A 635 9.71 -10.36 32.80
CA VAL A 635 10.81 -10.02 33.71
C VAL A 635 12.16 -9.97 32.99
N HIS A 636 12.45 -10.95 32.13
CA HIS A 636 13.77 -11.08 31.50
C HIS A 636 13.92 -10.24 30.23
N CYS A 637 12.83 -9.79 29.60
CA CYS A 637 12.82 -8.99 28.38
C CYS A 637 12.38 -7.54 28.65
N PRO A 638 13.22 -6.68 29.28
CA PRO A 638 12.84 -5.34 29.71
C PRO A 638 12.63 -4.34 28.56
N LYS A 639 12.96 -4.71 27.31
CA LYS A 639 12.69 -3.92 26.11
C LYS A 639 11.42 -4.36 25.37
N LEU A 640 10.72 -5.38 25.85
CA LEU A 640 9.49 -5.83 25.23
C LEU A 640 8.48 -4.68 25.23
N GLN A 641 7.90 -4.40 24.08
CA GLN A 641 6.92 -3.32 23.88
C GLN A 641 5.56 -3.89 23.51
N LEU A 642 5.52 -5.03 22.80
CA LEU A 642 4.30 -5.67 22.36
C LEU A 642 4.37 -7.18 22.63
N LEU A 643 3.34 -7.70 23.29
CA LEU A 643 3.14 -9.11 23.53
C LEU A 643 1.74 -9.52 23.09
N ASP A 644 1.62 -10.40 22.09
CA ASP A 644 0.32 -10.92 21.67
C ASP A 644 0.03 -12.30 22.28
N LEU A 645 -1.04 -12.36 23.08
CA LEU A 645 -1.56 -13.59 23.72
C LEU A 645 -3.00 -13.86 23.28
N SER A 646 -3.45 -13.26 22.17
CA SER A 646 -4.79 -13.46 21.65
C SER A 646 -5.03 -14.94 21.33
N PHE A 647 -6.20 -15.46 21.67
CA PHE A 647 -6.57 -16.86 21.46
C PHE A 647 -5.70 -17.91 22.20
N CYS A 648 -4.97 -17.53 23.25
CA CYS A 648 -4.27 -18.47 24.15
C CYS A 648 -5.18 -18.92 25.31
N GLU A 649 -5.98 -19.97 25.10
CA GLU A 649 -7.06 -20.41 26.02
C GLU A 649 -6.58 -20.60 27.48
N ASN A 650 -5.42 -21.23 27.69
CA ASN A 650 -4.87 -21.50 29.03
C ASN A 650 -4.49 -20.24 29.84
N ILE A 651 -4.25 -19.12 29.17
CA ILE A 651 -4.02 -17.83 29.83
C ILE A 651 -5.36 -17.13 30.10
N MET A 652 -6.30 -17.25 29.16
CA MET A 652 -7.57 -16.51 29.18
C MET A 652 -8.63 -17.06 30.14
N GLU A 653 -8.47 -18.28 30.68
CA GLU A 653 -9.52 -18.90 31.51
C GLU A 653 -9.60 -18.38 32.94
N ARG A 654 -8.53 -17.78 33.51
CA ARG A 654 -8.46 -17.59 34.98
C ARG A 654 -8.30 -16.16 35.48
N GLU A 655 -7.59 -15.24 34.81
CA GLU A 655 -7.12 -14.00 35.47
C GLU A 655 -6.93 -12.78 34.54
N PHE A 656 -8.02 -12.18 34.01
CA PHE A 656 -7.92 -10.95 33.17
C PHE A 656 -7.24 -9.77 33.86
N ASP A 657 -7.44 -9.63 35.18
CA ASP A 657 -6.83 -8.57 35.98
C ASP A 657 -5.30 -8.63 35.94
N VAL A 658 -4.73 -9.83 35.79
CA VAL A 658 -3.28 -10.04 35.80
C VAL A 658 -2.62 -9.53 34.52
N LEU A 659 -3.24 -9.73 33.35
CA LEU A 659 -2.68 -9.21 32.09
C LEU A 659 -2.67 -7.68 32.06
N ALA A 660 -3.75 -7.04 32.54
CA ALA A 660 -3.82 -5.59 32.66
C ALA A 660 -2.79 -5.06 33.67
N GLU A 661 -2.62 -5.74 34.81
CA GLU A 661 -1.60 -5.40 35.79
C GLU A 661 -0.19 -5.52 35.23
N TRP A 662 0.12 -6.62 34.52
CA TRP A 662 1.41 -6.82 33.87
C TRP A 662 1.68 -5.79 32.79
N SER A 663 0.69 -5.46 31.96
CA SER A 663 0.82 -4.41 30.95
C SER A 663 1.23 -3.09 31.60
N ARG A 664 0.61 -2.73 32.73
CA ARG A 664 0.96 -1.52 33.51
C ARG A 664 2.32 -1.61 34.19
N GLN A 665 2.62 -2.73 34.83
CA GLN A 665 3.83 -2.97 35.61
C GLN A 665 5.08 -2.96 34.71
N PHE A 666 5.03 -3.69 33.60
CA PHE A 666 6.16 -3.86 32.68
C PHE A 666 6.14 -2.85 31.53
N LYS A 667 5.07 -2.04 31.39
CA LYS A 667 4.87 -1.09 30.29
C LYS A 667 4.92 -1.76 28.91
N VAL A 668 4.29 -2.93 28.82
CA VAL A 668 4.16 -3.72 27.60
C VAL A 668 2.73 -3.64 27.11
N ASP A 669 2.52 -3.43 25.81
CA ASP A 669 1.21 -3.53 25.20
C ASP A 669 0.85 -5.01 25.00
N ILE A 670 0.01 -5.53 25.90
CA ILE A 670 -0.40 -6.94 25.90
C ILE A 670 -1.74 -7.08 25.17
N LYS A 671 -1.75 -7.82 24.07
CA LYS A 671 -2.96 -8.11 23.28
C LYS A 671 -3.62 -9.39 23.77
N SER A 672 -4.95 -9.38 23.80
CA SER A 672 -5.78 -10.51 24.17
C SER A 672 -7.09 -10.46 23.38
N SER A 673 -7.64 -11.63 23.04
CA SER A 673 -8.87 -11.75 22.26
C SER A 673 -10.15 -11.54 23.08
N ARG A 674 -10.07 -11.37 24.41
CA ARG A 674 -11.22 -10.93 25.22
C ARG A 674 -11.17 -9.44 25.48
N ILE A 675 -12.32 -8.81 25.24
CA ILE A 675 -12.54 -7.37 25.29
C ILE A 675 -12.29 -6.84 26.70
N PHE A 676 -11.49 -5.78 26.83
CA PHE A 676 -11.39 -4.98 28.06
C PHE A 676 -12.74 -4.33 28.34
N ASP A 677 -13.55 -4.93 29.20
CA ASP A 677 -14.73 -4.26 29.76
C ASP A 677 -14.27 -3.33 30.88
N THR A 678 -13.50 -2.28 30.54
CA THR A 678 -13.23 -1.20 31.50
C THR A 678 -14.52 -0.37 31.61
N ARG A 679 -15.39 -0.77 32.54
CA ARG A 679 -16.38 0.14 33.11
C ARG A 679 -15.72 1.30 33.84
#